data_AF-A0A819QTC6-F1
#
_entry.id   AF-A0A819QTC6-F1
#
_cell.length_a   1.000
_cell.length_b   1.000
_cell.length_c   1.000
_cell.angle_alpha   90.00
_cell.angle_beta   90.00
_cell.angle_gamma   90.00
#
_symmetry.space_group_name_H-M   'P 1'
#
loop_
_entity.id
_entity.type
_entity.pdbx_description
1 polymer ?
#
loop_
_entity_poly.entity_id
_entity_poly.type
_entity_poly.pdbx_seq_one_letter_code
_entity_poly.pdbx_strand_id
1 'polypeptide(L)'
;MVRCSIKRLIKAIIFLIILIVIFKNLLSYSHQSNVNKFEFKEKSSVIFIVSSYRSKTNQRLILFLNELRLLYIEYEKIDEKFYHDLINHIPSMIILDHIPNSNFYNFINQYQFSLLILLNNKCENCISIKYSQMLFENISYPTIDFNREKLKPIIHTTQSPFKIKQPNEIIKLLRFEKLLPYFFYYHGLNDLCFSLPMNKYNLTSAIIYVENKITFEKINLIIISKEKQIYLSECLYHHWFIWPLMMDIFRYLTSNIYDYHGLNRYIQIDIDDIFLGSKSQDCLKSDDIQALIRSQLFIQNYISNFRYRLGFSGYYYNSENDEEDHGDRLLIKEKDRFIWFHHTWKHEKLTNVYDKISLISSTKTNIAFAQKHQLPLDPTYAVAPHHTGIYPINPIVYDIWHRIINFNVTSTENYPYHHMSPSNRRGFIYKGLFVLPRQSCSLFTTTRNYTNYPNGSHRLEQYLMGGKLFRIILTNPISIFMSHNVNYGHDRLGNYVFSKLIYLISTWTRIKFSHDLSTSELAQKYFYDYYPDEQMPIFTNPCHDQMLMNLWNGNHSMCRIFPQFLIVGPQKTGTTALYSMLSQHPDLHPSKKNFITYEELQFFSNDTIYLNGINWYLNQFDSDNIVSEWSMNFEKSATYFDSILAMKRIKALLPHIRLIMMLTEPGARAYSRYQHEIARTNQPLNFDDLLKLNHNHSLNQYHLKQRCLRPGHYAEHLRQWLKYFPSKQIYIIDGDAFRHDPRTILNDIQIEYLQLKNPINSSKLVKFNKKKGFFCSISNKNHFHCLGNSKGRRYEKMSSYSREYLNNYYLLHNQKLIELLRNNNYSLPSWLTFFNRIQLSKRCFSFSNTCHTAEGRIGYPNERYEPTTIAAFDNENKHLPLITGLYEDGFMIAGQDRIVGAIFSFPRQIICWNVYSPDQITPESLALLEVVQPRPEIFVLGIGSRSNKIPPETIQFIRSLKIGFEILPTTQACETFNFLLSDNRLVYAGFFPQSDLVDQNYGLRKAIAHSQLYEKDEEYVKKDLLKDTYEVMLKAHRERKLLRPYSPLSRQESSTKQDDDTNVQSLTGTSNMEKRPSIKKRDQQETNNQT
;
A
#
# COMPACT_ATOMS: atom_id res chain seq x y z
N MET A 1 19.13 42.04 -41.64
CA MET A 1 20.06 41.66 -40.54
C MET A 1 19.45 41.77 -39.15
N VAL A 2 18.63 42.79 -38.82
CA VAL A 2 18.05 42.99 -37.48
C VAL A 2 17.07 41.87 -37.03
N ARG A 3 16.30 41.24 -37.94
CA ARG A 3 15.42 40.09 -37.62
C ARG A 3 16.13 38.76 -37.32
N CYS A 4 17.38 38.59 -37.77
CA CYS A 4 18.21 37.42 -37.41
C CYS A 4 18.88 37.60 -36.03
N SER A 5 19.05 38.84 -35.57
CA SER A 5 19.63 39.16 -34.26
C SER A 5 18.67 38.84 -33.11
N ILE A 6 17.39 39.18 -33.24
CA ILE A 6 16.38 38.97 -32.18
C ILE A 6 16.15 37.47 -31.88
N LYS A 7 16.12 36.60 -32.89
CA LYS A 7 15.99 35.14 -32.67
C LYS A 7 17.23 34.54 -31.99
N ARG A 8 18.43 35.08 -32.25
CA ARG A 8 19.66 34.67 -31.56
C ARG A 8 19.69 35.20 -30.13
N LEU A 9 19.21 36.43 -29.90
CA LEU A 9 19.11 37.03 -28.57
C LEU A 9 18.10 36.27 -27.69
N ILE A 10 16.93 35.91 -28.22
CA ILE A 10 15.93 35.11 -27.49
C ILE A 10 16.47 33.71 -27.17
N LYS A 11 17.17 33.06 -28.13
CA LYS A 11 17.83 31.77 -27.86
C LYS A 11 18.94 31.90 -26.82
N ALA A 12 19.72 32.97 -26.83
CA ALA A 12 20.75 33.23 -25.84
C ALA A 12 20.16 33.49 -24.45
N ILE A 13 19.05 34.23 -24.34
CA ILE A 13 18.34 34.47 -23.08
C ILE A 13 17.75 33.18 -22.53
N ILE A 14 17.10 32.37 -23.38
CA ILE A 14 16.58 31.05 -22.97
C ILE A 14 17.73 30.13 -22.52
N PHE A 15 18.85 30.14 -23.23
CA PHE A 15 20.03 29.36 -22.85
C PHE A 15 20.64 29.84 -21.53
N LEU A 16 20.68 31.16 -21.29
CA LEU A 16 21.17 31.75 -20.05
C LEU A 16 20.25 31.43 -18.87
N ILE A 17 18.92 31.47 -19.06
CA ILE A 17 17.93 31.07 -18.03
C ILE A 17 18.09 29.58 -17.69
N ILE A 18 18.26 28.72 -18.71
CA ILE A 18 18.53 27.30 -18.51
C ILE A 18 19.86 27.10 -17.77
N LEU A 19 20.91 27.85 -18.14
CA LEU A 19 22.22 27.79 -17.47
C LEU A 19 22.13 28.27 -16.02
N ILE A 20 21.35 29.31 -15.72
CA ILE A 20 21.13 29.82 -14.36
C ILE A 20 20.35 28.78 -13.54
N VAL A 21 19.33 28.13 -14.11
CA VAL A 21 18.59 27.04 -13.43
C VAL A 21 19.51 25.83 -13.19
N ILE A 22 20.38 25.50 -14.15
CA ILE A 22 21.37 24.43 -14.03
C ILE A 22 22.45 24.80 -13.00
N PHE A 23 22.94 26.05 -12.97
CA PHE A 23 23.90 26.52 -11.98
C PHE A 23 23.31 26.61 -10.58
N LYS A 24 22.03 27.00 -10.44
CA LYS A 24 21.30 26.97 -9.16
C LYS A 24 21.13 25.54 -8.64
N ASN A 25 20.93 24.57 -9.56
CA ASN A 25 20.86 23.15 -9.24
C ASN A 25 22.24 22.47 -9.08
N LEU A 26 23.32 23.07 -9.57
CA LEU A 26 24.70 22.58 -9.40
C LEU A 26 25.35 23.14 -8.14
N LEU A 27 25.04 24.38 -7.76
CA LEU A 27 25.47 24.97 -6.48
C LEU A 27 24.75 24.36 -5.27
N SER A 28 23.63 23.67 -5.47
CA SER A 28 23.01 22.81 -4.45
C SER A 28 23.63 21.40 -4.37
N TYR A 29 24.59 21.06 -5.23
CA TYR A 29 25.11 19.69 -5.39
C TYR A 29 26.62 19.52 -5.17
N SER A 30 27.36 20.58 -4.80
CA SER A 30 28.83 20.55 -4.72
C SER A 30 29.43 20.72 -3.32
N HIS A 31 28.79 20.20 -2.27
CA HIS A 31 29.43 20.00 -0.98
C HIS A 31 29.05 18.64 -0.38
N GLN A 32 29.75 17.59 -0.80
CA GLN A 32 29.91 16.36 -0.01
C GLN A 32 30.98 15.46 -0.63
N SER A 33 32.18 15.51 -0.06
CA SER A 33 33.14 14.43 -0.14
C SER A 33 33.80 14.24 1.22
N ASN A 34 33.60 13.06 1.78
CA ASN A 34 34.31 12.41 2.88
C ASN A 34 34.35 13.14 4.24
N VAL A 35 33.53 12.67 5.20
CA VAL A 35 33.94 12.11 6.51
C VAL A 35 32.69 11.47 7.15
N ASN A 36 32.84 10.26 7.70
CA ASN A 36 31.82 9.51 8.45
C ASN A 36 31.04 10.36 9.48
N LYS A 37 29.81 10.76 9.12
CA LYS A 37 28.72 11.13 10.02
C LYS A 37 27.44 10.63 9.35
N PHE A 38 26.55 9.99 10.12
CA PHE A 38 25.20 9.67 9.66
C PHE A 38 24.56 10.96 9.13
N GLU A 39 24.49 11.11 7.80
CA GLU A 39 23.68 12.13 7.17
C GLU A 39 22.23 11.86 7.56
N PHE A 40 21.64 12.77 8.34
CA PHE A 40 20.22 12.79 8.60
C PHE A 40 19.50 12.95 7.26
N LYS A 41 19.04 11.82 6.70
CA LYS A 41 17.97 11.80 5.69
C LYS A 41 16.87 12.77 6.15
N GLU A 42 16.39 13.61 5.24
CA GLU A 42 15.28 14.54 5.52
C GLU A 42 14.09 13.78 6.15
N LYS A 43 13.52 14.33 7.23
CA LYS A 43 12.35 13.75 7.90
C LYS A 43 11.23 13.62 6.87
N SER A 44 10.67 12.42 6.71
CA SER A 44 9.51 12.22 5.85
C SER A 44 8.28 12.91 6.45
N SER A 45 7.33 13.28 5.60
CA SER A 45 6.02 13.82 6.02
C SER A 45 5.10 12.76 6.64
N VAL A 46 5.64 11.59 7.01
CA VAL A 46 4.88 10.45 7.52
C VAL A 46 4.89 10.46 9.05
N ILE A 47 3.72 10.22 9.65
CA ILE A 47 3.54 10.10 11.09
C ILE A 47 3.49 8.62 11.46
N PHE A 48 4.24 8.22 12.49
CA PHE A 48 4.15 6.86 13.02
C PHE A 48 3.21 6.86 14.21
N ILE A 49 2.23 5.96 14.22
CA ILE A 49 1.29 5.78 15.33
C ILE A 49 1.55 4.40 15.91
N VAL A 50 1.98 4.32 17.16
CA VAL A 50 2.12 3.04 17.87
C VAL A 50 1.02 2.95 18.91
N SER A 51 0.14 1.97 18.72
CA SER A 51 -1.07 1.81 19.49
C SER A 51 -1.26 0.34 19.81
N SER A 52 -1.05 -0.02 21.08
CA SER A 52 -1.23 -1.39 21.58
C SER A 52 -2.70 -1.84 21.56
N TYR A 53 -3.64 -0.89 21.49
CA TYR A 53 -5.08 -1.16 21.47
C TYR A 53 -5.80 -0.19 20.54
N ARG A 54 -6.71 -0.68 19.69
CA ARG A 54 -7.60 0.18 18.87
C ARG A 54 -8.63 0.92 19.75
N SER A 55 -8.18 1.87 20.57
CA SER A 55 -9.02 2.71 21.43
C SER A 55 -9.91 3.64 20.58
N LYS A 56 -11.04 4.07 21.15
CA LYS A 56 -11.90 5.09 20.52
C LYS A 56 -11.12 6.40 20.27
N THR A 57 -10.15 6.69 21.13
CA THR A 57 -9.25 7.85 21.04
C THR A 57 -8.32 7.76 19.83
N ASN A 58 -7.70 6.60 19.60
CA ASN A 58 -6.88 6.37 18.40
C ASN A 58 -7.71 6.44 17.11
N GLN A 59 -8.94 5.90 17.13
CA GLN A 59 -9.85 6.03 15.98
C GLN A 59 -10.21 7.50 15.67
N ARG A 60 -10.49 8.30 16.71
CA ARG A 60 -10.75 9.75 16.57
C ARG A 60 -9.54 10.51 16.04
N LEU A 61 -8.34 10.17 16.52
CA LEU A 61 -7.08 10.73 16.02
C LEU A 61 -6.88 10.41 14.54
N ILE A 62 -7.05 9.15 14.15
CA ILE A 62 -6.93 8.72 12.75
C ILE A 62 -7.93 9.46 11.86
N LEU A 63 -9.18 9.60 12.29
CA LEU A 63 -10.17 10.38 11.56
C LEU A 63 -9.71 11.84 11.39
N PHE A 64 -9.13 12.44 12.43
CA PHE A 64 -8.61 13.80 12.35
C PHE A 64 -7.39 13.93 11.43
N LEU A 65 -6.43 13.00 11.49
CA LEU A 65 -5.27 12.97 10.58
C LEU A 65 -5.72 12.87 9.11
N ASN A 66 -6.76 12.08 8.83
CA ASN A 66 -7.36 11.98 7.51
C ASN A 66 -7.98 13.31 7.04
N GLU A 67 -8.64 14.05 7.94
CA GLU A 67 -9.18 15.38 7.64
C GLU A 67 -8.06 16.39 7.33
N LEU A 68 -6.92 16.27 8.01
CA LEU A 68 -5.72 17.08 7.77
C LEU A 68 -4.90 16.63 6.56
N ARG A 69 -5.29 15.53 5.90
CA ARG A 69 -4.58 14.93 4.75
C ARG A 69 -3.14 14.51 5.09
N LEU A 70 -2.90 14.11 6.34
CA LEU A 70 -1.60 13.66 6.82
C LEU A 70 -1.40 12.18 6.57
N LEU A 71 -0.22 11.81 6.06
CA LEU A 71 0.18 10.42 5.87
C LEU A 71 0.63 9.82 7.19
N TYR A 72 0.16 8.61 7.49
CA TYR A 72 0.55 7.90 8.71
C TYR A 72 0.72 6.40 8.48
N ILE A 73 1.50 5.76 9.34
CA ILE A 73 1.65 4.30 9.43
C ILE A 73 1.32 3.87 10.85
N GLU A 74 0.43 2.88 10.98
CA GLU A 74 0.04 2.32 12.27
C GLU A 74 0.86 1.07 12.60
N TYR A 75 1.29 0.99 13.85
CA TYR A 75 1.99 -0.16 14.44
C TYR A 75 1.25 -0.61 15.69
N GLU A 76 1.08 -1.92 15.85
CA GLU A 76 0.46 -2.49 17.05
C GLU A 76 1.42 -2.47 18.24
N LYS A 77 2.72 -2.58 17.99
CA LYS A 77 3.76 -2.61 19.02
C LYS A 77 5.09 -2.07 18.48
N ILE A 78 5.98 -1.76 19.41
CA ILE A 78 7.37 -1.39 19.11
C ILE A 78 8.16 -2.71 18.99
N ASP A 79 8.37 -3.17 17.75
CA ASP A 79 9.12 -4.39 17.41
C ASP A 79 10.23 -4.10 16.38
N GLU A 80 10.95 -5.15 15.95
CA GLU A 80 12.03 -5.00 14.96
C GLU A 80 11.57 -4.35 13.65
N LYS A 81 10.33 -4.65 13.22
CA LYS A 81 9.74 -4.04 12.03
C LYS A 81 9.54 -2.54 12.22
N PHE A 82 9.03 -2.12 13.37
CA PHE A 82 8.91 -0.70 13.71
C PHE A 82 10.27 0.00 13.62
N TYR A 83 11.32 -0.53 14.25
CA TYR A 83 12.67 0.09 14.21
C TYR A 83 13.25 0.11 12.80
N HIS A 84 13.08 -0.98 12.04
CA HIS A 84 13.50 -1.06 10.64
C HIS A 84 12.81 0.03 9.79
N ASP A 85 11.50 0.18 9.92
CA ASP A 85 10.75 1.20 9.19
C ASP A 85 11.11 2.62 9.67
N LEU A 86 11.39 2.79 10.97
CA LEU A 86 11.78 4.06 11.56
C LEU A 86 13.10 4.58 10.96
N ILE A 87 14.10 3.70 10.80
CA ILE A 87 15.39 4.02 10.17
C ILE A 87 15.23 4.30 8.67
N ASN A 88 14.28 3.62 8.01
CA ASN A 88 14.07 3.76 6.57
C ASN A 88 13.27 5.00 6.19
N HIS A 89 12.23 5.34 6.97
CA HIS A 89 11.28 6.41 6.68
C HIS A 89 11.58 7.70 7.45
N ILE A 90 12.13 7.63 8.66
CA ILE A 90 12.43 8.78 9.54
C ILE A 90 11.21 9.70 9.65
N PRO A 91 10.20 9.31 10.46
CA PRO A 91 8.95 10.05 10.53
C PRO A 91 9.14 11.46 11.09
N SER A 92 8.26 12.38 10.69
CA SER A 92 8.22 13.73 11.24
C SER A 92 7.79 13.76 12.72
N MET A 93 7.01 12.76 13.13
CA MET A 93 6.48 12.62 14.49
C MET A 93 6.14 11.15 14.78
N ILE A 94 6.30 10.75 16.04
CA ILE A 94 5.79 9.49 16.58
C ILE A 94 4.67 9.80 17.58
N ILE A 95 3.56 9.09 17.48
CA ILE A 95 2.43 9.18 18.40
C ILE A 95 2.30 7.86 19.16
N LEU A 96 2.26 7.91 20.48
CA LEU A 96 2.08 6.76 21.37
C LEU A 96 0.80 6.92 22.20
N ASP A 97 0.14 5.81 22.52
CA ASP A 97 -1.03 5.78 23.43
C ASP A 97 -0.69 5.33 24.87
N HIS A 98 0.60 5.24 25.19
CA HIS A 98 1.14 4.80 26.47
C HIS A 98 2.52 5.43 26.74
N ILE A 99 2.97 5.36 27.99
CA ILE A 99 4.33 5.77 28.35
C ILE A 99 5.31 4.70 27.85
N PRO A 100 6.29 5.04 26.98
CA PRO A 100 7.29 4.09 26.54
C PRO A 100 8.31 3.78 27.64
N ASN A 101 9.05 2.68 27.49
CA ASN A 101 10.13 2.32 28.41
C ASN A 101 11.36 3.24 28.27
N SER A 102 12.28 3.17 29.23
CA SER A 102 13.51 3.97 29.26
C SER A 102 14.38 3.80 28.03
N ASN A 103 14.49 2.57 27.49
CA ASN A 103 15.30 2.28 26.32
C ASN A 103 14.79 3.02 25.07
N PHE A 104 13.48 3.01 24.86
CA PHE A 104 12.85 3.74 23.76
C PHE A 104 13.03 5.25 23.94
N TYR A 105 12.86 5.79 25.15
CA TYR A 105 13.13 7.21 25.42
C TYR A 105 14.57 7.60 25.07
N ASN A 106 15.55 6.78 25.48
CA ASN A 106 16.95 7.02 25.16
C ASN A 106 17.18 7.04 23.64
N PHE A 107 16.59 6.09 22.91
CA PHE A 107 16.66 6.03 21.45
C PHE A 107 16.05 7.28 20.80
N ILE A 108 14.83 7.66 21.17
CA ILE A 108 14.13 8.84 20.63
C ILE A 108 14.92 10.12 20.89
N ASN A 109 15.49 10.27 22.09
CA ASN A 109 16.30 11.42 22.46
C ASN A 109 17.62 11.47 21.70
N GLN A 110 18.29 10.32 21.52
CA GLN A 110 19.53 10.21 20.75
C GLN A 110 19.37 10.70 19.31
N TYR A 111 18.24 10.40 18.68
CA TYR A 111 17.95 10.76 17.28
C TYR A 111 17.04 12.00 17.12
N GLN A 112 16.67 12.67 18.22
CA GLN A 112 15.83 13.88 18.24
C GLN A 112 14.50 13.71 17.48
N PHE A 113 13.83 12.58 17.69
CA PHE A 113 12.49 12.36 17.16
C PHE A 113 11.46 13.14 17.99
N SER A 114 10.48 13.73 17.31
CA SER A 114 9.37 14.42 17.95
C SER A 114 8.33 13.42 18.45
N LEU A 115 7.92 13.53 19.71
CA LEU A 115 7.05 12.54 20.36
C LEU A 115 5.78 13.20 20.91
N LEU A 116 4.63 12.65 20.54
CA LEU A 116 3.32 12.95 21.14
C LEU A 116 2.83 11.73 21.90
N ILE A 117 2.60 11.86 23.20
CA ILE A 117 2.10 10.78 24.06
C ILE A 117 0.68 11.11 24.48
N LEU A 118 -0.24 10.24 24.10
CA LEU A 118 -1.67 10.29 24.42
C LEU A 118 -1.92 9.37 25.61
N LEU A 119 -2.15 9.93 26.79
CA LEU A 119 -2.29 9.14 28.01
C LEU A 119 -3.75 8.77 28.26
N ASN A 120 -4.00 7.46 28.22
CA ASN A 120 -5.29 6.85 28.47
C ASN A 120 -5.37 6.31 29.91
N ASN A 121 -6.52 5.74 30.28
CA ASN A 121 -6.86 5.14 31.58
C ASN A 121 -5.92 4.03 32.15
N LYS A 122 -4.80 3.72 31.50
CA LYS A 122 -3.84 2.66 31.91
C LYS A 122 -2.52 3.22 32.46
N CYS A 123 -2.47 4.49 32.80
CA CYS A 123 -1.28 5.10 33.40
C CYS A 123 -1.17 4.72 34.89
N GLU A 124 -0.14 3.94 35.25
CA GLU A 124 0.10 3.41 36.61
C GLU A 124 0.21 4.49 37.71
N ASN A 125 0.56 5.73 37.35
CA ASN A 125 0.78 6.83 38.31
C ASN A 125 -0.14 8.05 38.06
N CYS A 126 -1.23 7.87 37.32
CA CYS A 126 -2.16 8.95 37.03
C CYS A 126 -3.30 8.98 38.04
N ILE A 127 -3.62 10.16 38.59
CA ILE A 127 -4.74 10.32 39.55
C ILE A 127 -6.05 10.40 38.76
N SER A 128 -7.03 9.58 39.14
CA SER A 128 -8.39 9.61 38.59
C SER A 128 -9.24 10.69 39.26
N ILE A 129 -9.88 11.55 38.47
CA ILE A 129 -10.70 12.68 38.93
C ILE A 129 -12.08 12.58 38.27
N LYS A 130 -13.17 12.76 39.01
CA LYS A 130 -14.51 12.80 38.41
C LYS A 130 -14.73 14.13 37.70
N TYR A 131 -15.38 14.14 36.54
CA TYR A 131 -15.73 15.39 35.85
C TYR A 131 -16.53 16.35 36.74
N SER A 132 -17.41 15.87 37.61
CA SER A 132 -18.14 16.73 38.57
C SER A 132 -17.21 17.53 39.50
N GLN A 133 -16.02 17.03 39.81
CA GLN A 133 -15.02 17.73 40.64
C GLN A 133 -14.27 18.82 39.86
N MET A 134 -14.47 18.90 38.54
CA MET A 134 -13.86 19.89 37.65
C MET A 134 -14.83 21.02 37.22
N LEU A 135 -16.16 20.84 37.31
CA LEU A 135 -17.18 21.66 36.60
C LEU A 135 -18.10 22.51 37.51
N PHE A 136 -18.49 23.72 37.05
CA PHE A 136 -19.43 24.63 37.75
C PHE A 136 -20.89 24.27 37.47
N GLU A 137 -21.78 24.45 38.47
CA GLU A 137 -23.18 24.00 38.43
C GLU A 137 -24.08 24.83 37.50
N ASN A 138 -23.74 26.08 37.20
CA ASN A 138 -24.59 27.01 36.44
C ASN A 138 -24.14 27.23 34.99
N ILE A 139 -23.95 26.16 34.20
CA ILE A 139 -23.53 26.25 32.79
C ILE A 139 -24.67 26.73 31.89
N SER A 140 -24.42 27.85 31.22
CA SER A 140 -25.38 28.52 30.36
C SER A 140 -24.68 28.85 29.04
N TYR A 141 -25.40 28.63 27.93
CA TYR A 141 -24.83 28.60 26.59
C TYR A 141 -25.09 29.93 25.88
N PRO A 142 -24.19 30.37 24.97
CA PRO A 142 -24.50 31.47 24.09
C PRO A 142 -25.67 31.08 23.19
N THR A 143 -26.82 31.72 23.37
CA THR A 143 -27.95 31.65 22.45
C THR A 143 -27.96 32.94 21.63
N ILE A 144 -28.25 32.82 20.34
CA ILE A 144 -28.52 33.98 19.50
C ILE A 144 -30.02 33.91 19.22
N ASP A 145 -30.76 34.89 19.71
CA ASP A 145 -32.20 35.01 19.44
C ASP A 145 -32.39 35.64 18.06
N PHE A 146 -32.90 34.85 17.11
CA PHE A 146 -33.23 35.32 15.75
C PHE A 146 -34.70 35.73 15.60
N ASN A 147 -35.52 35.56 16.64
CA ASN A 147 -36.95 35.89 16.61
C ASN A 147 -37.22 37.36 16.97
N ARG A 148 -36.19 38.15 17.30
CA ARG A 148 -36.32 39.59 17.63
C ARG A 148 -35.39 40.45 16.77
N GLU A 149 -35.81 41.68 16.49
CA GLU A 149 -35.16 42.69 15.63
C GLU A 149 -33.68 43.02 15.98
N LYS A 150 -33.11 42.43 17.03
CA LYS A 150 -31.72 42.63 17.45
C LYS A 150 -31.00 41.29 17.55
N LEU A 151 -30.16 41.00 16.55
CA LEU A 151 -29.15 39.94 16.57
C LEU A 151 -28.06 40.25 17.59
N LYS A 152 -28.35 40.08 18.89
CA LYS A 152 -27.35 40.14 19.95
C LYS A 152 -27.17 38.74 20.55
N PRO A 153 -25.94 38.18 20.55
CA PRO A 153 -25.67 36.95 21.29
C PRO A 153 -25.95 37.20 22.78
N ILE A 154 -26.85 36.43 23.36
CA ILE A 154 -27.06 36.38 24.80
C ILE A 154 -25.98 35.44 25.34
N ILE A 155 -24.87 36.04 25.80
CA ILE A 155 -23.79 35.30 26.43
C ILE A 155 -24.16 35.17 27.90
N HIS A 156 -24.68 34.02 28.30
CA HIS A 156 -24.64 33.66 29.70
C HIS A 156 -23.21 33.16 29.99
N THR A 157 -22.37 33.99 30.60
CA THR A 157 -20.98 33.63 30.86
C THR A 157 -20.91 32.61 31.99
N THR A 158 -20.49 31.38 31.67
CA THR A 158 -19.85 30.54 32.67
C THR A 158 -18.35 30.64 32.58
N GLN A 159 -17.72 30.81 33.74
CA GLN A 159 -16.27 30.75 33.84
C GLN A 159 -15.81 29.34 33.46
N SER A 160 -14.89 29.28 32.49
CA SER A 160 -14.25 28.02 32.10
C SER A 160 -13.51 27.41 33.28
N PRO A 161 -13.60 26.09 33.49
CA PRO A 161 -12.71 25.42 34.44
C PRO A 161 -11.27 25.30 33.91
N PHE A 162 -11.05 25.49 32.60
CA PHE A 162 -9.74 25.36 31.97
C PHE A 162 -8.91 26.64 32.10
N LYS A 163 -7.72 26.51 32.69
CA LYS A 163 -6.72 27.57 32.81
C LYS A 163 -5.53 27.29 31.89
N ILE A 164 -5.05 28.31 31.20
CA ILE A 164 -3.91 28.25 30.26
C ILE A 164 -2.79 29.14 30.81
N LYS A 165 -1.54 28.66 30.78
CA LYS A 165 -0.35 29.42 31.26
C LYS A 165 0.36 30.14 30.08
N GLN A 166 0.75 31.42 30.22
CA GLN A 166 1.41 32.27 29.18
C GLN A 166 2.91 31.91 28.90
N PRO A 167 3.54 32.45 27.82
CA PRO A 167 3.22 32.29 26.41
C PRO A 167 3.95 31.06 25.85
N ASN A 168 3.23 30.19 25.15
CA ASN A 168 3.82 28.96 24.62
C ASN A 168 3.90 29.04 23.09
N GLU A 169 5.07 28.76 22.50
CA GLU A 169 5.30 28.73 21.04
C GLU A 169 4.38 27.77 20.28
N ILE A 170 3.67 26.93 21.03
CA ILE A 170 2.71 25.93 20.56
C ILE A 170 1.40 26.58 20.13
N ILE A 171 0.72 27.34 21.02
CA ILE A 171 -0.67 27.79 20.81
C ILE A 171 -0.71 29.02 19.88
N LYS A 172 -1.19 28.83 18.65
CA LYS A 172 -1.41 29.88 17.64
C LYS A 172 -2.85 30.00 17.18
N LEU A 173 -3.66 28.94 17.25
CA LEU A 173 -5.05 28.94 16.77
C LEU A 173 -6.05 29.44 17.81
N LEU A 174 -5.87 29.10 19.10
CA LEU A 174 -6.81 29.51 20.15
C LEU A 174 -6.54 30.95 20.62
N ARG A 175 -7.61 31.72 20.91
CA ARG A 175 -7.49 33.01 21.61
C ARG A 175 -7.43 32.79 23.12
N PHE A 176 -6.20 32.77 23.66
CA PHE A 176 -5.96 32.52 25.07
C PHE A 176 -6.35 33.70 25.99
N GLU A 177 -6.52 34.91 25.45
CA GLU A 177 -6.94 36.08 26.26
C GLU A 177 -8.41 36.01 26.71
N LYS A 178 -9.18 35.03 26.21
CA LYS A 178 -10.60 34.86 26.55
C LYS A 178 -10.81 33.52 27.29
N LEU A 179 -11.79 33.49 28.20
CA LEU A 179 -12.18 32.28 28.95
C LEU A 179 -12.78 31.20 28.04
N LEU A 180 -12.07 30.10 27.74
CA LEU A 180 -12.55 29.05 26.84
C LEU A 180 -13.96 28.56 27.21
N PRO A 181 -14.98 28.70 26.36
CA PRO A 181 -16.32 28.32 26.74
C PRO A 181 -16.41 26.81 26.96
N TYR A 182 -17.16 26.44 27.98
CA TYR A 182 -17.37 25.05 28.34
C TYR A 182 -18.53 24.47 27.54
N PHE A 183 -18.22 23.64 26.55
CA PHE A 183 -19.20 22.87 25.79
C PHE A 183 -18.96 21.39 26.07
N PHE A 184 -19.87 20.74 26.79
CA PHE A 184 -19.74 19.32 27.08
C PHE A 184 -20.55 18.49 26.10
N TYR A 185 -19.91 17.48 25.52
CA TYR A 185 -20.48 16.67 24.45
C TYR A 185 -21.33 15.50 24.92
N TYR A 186 -21.42 15.23 26.24
CA TYR A 186 -22.05 14.01 26.76
C TYR A 186 -22.77 14.22 28.09
N HIS A 187 -23.94 13.59 28.27
CA HIS A 187 -24.77 13.71 29.48
C HIS A 187 -24.31 12.84 30.68
N GLY A 188 -23.07 12.34 30.70
CA GLY A 188 -22.58 11.45 31.77
C GLY A 188 -21.61 12.14 32.72
N LEU A 189 -22.09 12.73 33.81
CA LEU A 189 -21.25 13.31 34.89
C LEU A 189 -20.48 12.26 35.72
N ASN A 190 -20.62 10.97 35.40
CA ASN A 190 -20.03 9.84 36.14
C ASN A 190 -18.69 9.32 35.57
N ASP A 191 -18.19 9.89 34.46
CA ASP A 191 -16.93 9.45 33.86
C ASP A 191 -15.69 9.95 34.62
N LEU A 192 -14.64 9.12 34.64
CA LEU A 192 -13.34 9.42 35.26
C LEU A 192 -12.39 10.05 34.23
N CYS A 193 -11.70 11.10 34.64
CA CYS A 193 -10.61 11.78 33.94
C CYS A 193 -9.27 11.39 34.60
N PHE A 194 -8.20 11.22 33.81
CA PHE A 194 -6.86 10.89 34.32
C PHE A 194 -5.91 12.08 34.16
N SER A 195 -5.33 12.52 35.28
CA SER A 195 -4.33 13.60 35.32
C SER A 195 -2.96 13.17 34.79
N LEU A 196 -2.12 14.14 34.37
CA LEU A 196 -0.74 13.88 33.97
C LEU A 196 0.22 13.89 35.18
N PRO A 197 1.14 12.91 35.33
CA PRO A 197 2.03 12.81 36.49
C PRO A 197 3.17 13.85 36.41
N MET A 198 3.43 14.58 37.51
CA MET A 198 4.46 15.62 37.57
C MET A 198 5.86 15.14 37.98
N ASN A 199 5.97 14.04 38.74
CA ASN A 199 7.17 13.78 39.56
C ASN A 199 8.20 12.80 38.97
N LYS A 200 8.05 12.28 37.73
CA LYS A 200 8.94 11.21 37.22
C LYS A 200 9.77 11.53 35.97
N TYR A 201 9.54 12.65 35.27
CA TYR A 201 10.04 12.83 33.88
C TYR A 201 10.66 14.20 33.54
N ASN A 202 11.27 14.95 34.49
CA ASN A 202 11.93 16.24 34.20
C ASN A 202 11.06 17.26 33.41
N LEU A 203 9.75 17.27 33.68
CA LEU A 203 8.76 18.07 32.97
C LEU A 203 8.80 19.54 33.42
N THR A 204 8.88 20.49 32.50
CA THR A 204 9.14 21.91 32.83
C THR A 204 7.90 22.76 33.11
N SER A 205 6.77 22.48 32.46
CA SER A 205 5.58 23.33 32.64
C SER A 205 4.31 22.73 32.00
N ALA A 206 3.19 22.76 32.73
CA ALA A 206 1.87 22.49 32.17
C ALA A 206 1.39 23.64 31.28
N ILE A 207 0.87 23.32 30.08
CA ILE A 207 0.27 24.30 29.16
C ILE A 207 -1.16 24.61 29.58
N ILE A 208 -1.94 23.55 29.81
CA ILE A 208 -3.35 23.62 30.19
C ILE A 208 -3.53 22.79 31.45
N TYR A 209 -4.21 23.38 32.43
CA TYR A 209 -4.58 22.72 33.67
C TYR A 209 -6.00 23.12 34.08
N VAL A 210 -6.60 22.31 34.95
CA VAL A 210 -7.87 22.61 35.63
C VAL A 210 -7.59 22.63 37.13
N GLU A 211 -8.36 23.39 37.89
CA GLU A 211 -8.29 23.40 39.35
C GLU A 211 -9.41 22.52 39.91
N ASN A 212 -9.06 21.55 40.75
CA ASN A 212 -10.03 20.70 41.43
C ASN A 212 -10.88 21.56 42.36
N LYS A 213 -12.20 21.40 42.33
CA LYS A 213 -13.12 22.22 43.12
C LYS A 213 -13.16 21.88 44.60
N ILE A 214 -12.83 20.64 44.93
CA ILE A 214 -12.86 20.12 46.30
C ILE A 214 -11.48 20.33 46.93
N THR A 215 -10.41 19.99 46.21
CA THR A 215 -9.04 19.99 46.76
C THR A 215 -8.22 21.24 46.40
N PHE A 216 -8.68 22.06 45.45
CA PHE A 216 -7.94 23.20 44.87
C PHE A 216 -6.60 22.82 44.20
N GLU A 217 -6.36 21.52 44.00
CA GLU A 217 -5.16 21.04 43.32
C GLU A 217 -5.21 21.31 41.83
N LYS A 218 -4.05 21.64 41.24
CA LYS A 218 -3.90 21.84 39.79
C LYS A 218 -3.74 20.49 39.10
N ILE A 219 -4.70 20.18 38.25
CA ILE A 219 -4.75 18.99 37.39
C ILE A 219 -4.19 19.36 36.02
N ASN A 220 -2.97 18.91 35.73
CA ASN A 220 -2.35 19.17 34.43
C ASN A 220 -2.94 18.26 33.36
N LEU A 221 -3.36 18.86 32.25
CA LEU A 221 -3.95 18.15 31.12
C LEU A 221 -3.05 18.12 29.89
N ILE A 222 -2.09 19.06 29.81
CA ILE A 222 -1.02 19.07 28.79
C ILE A 222 0.28 19.48 29.41
N ILE A 223 1.34 18.72 29.14
CA ILE A 223 2.70 19.02 29.60
C ILE A 223 3.68 18.91 28.44
N ILE A 224 4.68 19.80 28.42
CA ILE A 224 5.81 19.75 27.50
C ILE A 224 7.08 19.43 28.29
N SER A 225 7.92 18.53 27.76
CA SER A 225 9.26 18.25 28.28
C SER A 225 10.32 19.20 27.67
N LYS A 226 11.51 19.24 28.27
CA LYS A 226 12.64 20.04 27.74
C LYS A 226 13.08 19.57 26.34
N GLU A 227 12.84 18.31 26.02
CA GLU A 227 13.24 17.60 24.80
C GLU A 227 12.18 17.63 23.69
N LYS A 228 11.23 18.59 23.72
CA LYS A 228 10.11 18.72 22.77
C LYS A 228 9.16 17.51 22.73
N GLN A 229 8.95 16.84 23.86
CA GLN A 229 7.94 15.80 23.98
C GLN A 229 6.65 16.40 24.56
N ILE A 230 5.50 16.00 24.04
CA ILE A 230 4.20 16.52 24.49
C ILE A 230 3.36 15.37 25.04
N TYR A 231 2.85 15.57 26.25
CA TYR A 231 1.94 14.66 26.93
C TYR A 231 0.55 15.28 26.93
N LEU A 232 -0.44 14.53 26.42
CA LEU A 232 -1.82 14.94 26.30
C LEU A 232 -2.72 13.97 27.10
N SER A 233 -3.50 14.50 28.03
CA SER A 233 -4.49 13.71 28.78
C SER A 233 -5.72 13.40 27.93
N GLU A 234 -6.26 12.19 28.06
CA GLU A 234 -7.49 11.76 27.39
C GLU A 234 -8.71 12.62 27.76
N CYS A 235 -8.67 13.35 28.88
CA CYS A 235 -9.78 14.21 29.30
C CYS A 235 -10.11 15.32 28.29
N LEU A 236 -9.15 15.71 27.45
CA LEU A 236 -9.34 16.79 26.50
C LEU A 236 -10.15 16.38 25.26
N TYR A 237 -10.25 15.09 24.93
CA TYR A 237 -10.92 14.64 23.69
C TYR A 237 -12.43 14.90 23.65
N HIS A 238 -13.03 15.23 24.79
CA HIS A 238 -14.44 15.57 24.90
C HIS A 238 -14.70 17.08 24.85
N HIS A 239 -13.69 17.90 24.61
CA HIS A 239 -13.82 19.35 24.56
C HIS A 239 -13.48 19.90 23.18
N TRP A 240 -14.26 20.87 22.70
CA TRP A 240 -14.15 21.41 21.35
C TRP A 240 -12.76 21.96 21.00
N PHE A 241 -12.07 22.55 21.97
CA PHE A 241 -10.79 23.23 21.77
C PHE A 241 -9.62 22.26 21.57
N ILE A 242 -9.83 20.95 21.73
CA ILE A 242 -8.78 19.96 21.48
C ILE A 242 -8.34 19.94 20.01
N TRP A 243 -9.26 20.14 19.08
CA TRP A 243 -8.96 20.10 17.65
C TRP A 243 -8.02 21.23 17.20
N PRO A 244 -8.31 22.51 17.48
CA PRO A 244 -7.38 23.59 17.13
C PRO A 244 -6.04 23.44 17.87
N LEU A 245 -6.07 22.96 19.12
CA LEU A 245 -4.86 22.71 19.89
C LEU A 245 -4.00 21.58 19.31
N MET A 246 -4.62 20.51 18.81
CA MET A 246 -3.91 19.39 18.20
C MET A 246 -3.25 19.81 16.88
N MET A 247 -3.85 20.71 16.10
CA MET A 247 -3.19 21.29 14.92
C MET A 247 -1.96 22.12 15.30
N ASP A 248 -2.04 22.88 16.39
CA ASP A 248 -0.92 23.63 16.93
C ASP A 248 0.20 22.72 17.45
N ILE A 249 -0.15 21.63 18.13
CA ILE A 249 0.78 20.57 18.56
C ILE A 249 1.47 19.92 17.36
N PHE A 250 0.71 19.56 16.31
CA PHE A 250 1.28 18.97 15.10
C PHE A 250 2.23 19.92 14.40
N ARG A 251 1.83 21.17 14.21
CA ARG A 251 2.71 22.22 13.65
C ARG A 251 3.99 22.38 14.47
N TYR A 252 3.89 22.43 15.81
CA TYR A 252 5.03 22.59 16.69
C TYR A 252 6.00 21.40 16.61
N LEU A 253 5.50 20.17 16.78
CA LEU A 253 6.32 18.96 16.80
C LEU A 253 6.95 18.64 15.45
N THR A 254 6.27 18.98 14.34
CA THR A 254 6.83 18.83 13.00
C THR A 254 7.75 19.99 12.60
N SER A 255 8.08 20.92 13.50
CA SER A 255 8.91 22.09 13.22
C SER A 255 8.39 22.92 12.02
N ASN A 256 7.06 23.05 11.92
CA ASN A 256 6.32 23.69 10.82
C ASN A 256 6.44 22.99 9.44
N ILE A 257 6.96 21.76 9.35
CA ILE A 257 6.82 20.94 8.13
C ILE A 257 5.33 20.77 7.80
N TYR A 258 4.52 20.55 8.84
CA TYR A 258 3.08 20.71 8.74
C TYR A 258 2.69 22.15 9.07
N ASP A 259 2.29 22.91 8.05
CA ASP A 259 1.52 24.14 8.22
C ASP A 259 0.09 23.84 7.75
N TYR A 260 -0.89 24.09 8.61
CA TYR A 260 -2.31 23.91 8.32
C TYR A 260 -2.85 24.99 7.36
N HIS A 261 -2.03 25.39 6.40
CA HIS A 261 -2.28 26.45 5.44
C HIS A 261 -2.48 27.84 6.08
N GLY A 262 -1.87 28.08 7.26
CA GLY A 262 -1.97 29.33 8.00
C GLY A 262 -3.35 29.60 8.64
N LEU A 263 -3.58 30.85 9.09
CA LEU A 263 -4.79 31.25 9.82
C LEU A 263 -5.98 31.65 8.93
N ASN A 264 -5.74 31.85 7.63
CA ASN A 264 -6.77 32.35 6.71
C ASN A 264 -7.75 31.23 6.34
N ARG A 265 -9.04 31.54 6.32
CA ARG A 265 -10.12 30.64 5.88
C ARG A 265 -11.02 31.37 4.90
N TYR A 266 -11.17 30.81 3.70
CA TYR A 266 -12.07 31.32 2.69
C TYR A 266 -13.40 30.60 2.80
N ILE A 267 -14.49 31.36 2.96
CA ILE A 267 -15.82 30.79 3.12
C ILE A 267 -16.77 31.33 2.05
N GLN A 268 -17.48 30.38 1.44
CA GLN A 268 -18.54 30.62 0.47
C GLN A 268 -19.80 29.88 0.97
N ILE A 269 -20.94 30.57 0.99
CA ILE A 269 -22.23 29.97 1.36
C ILE A 269 -23.16 30.12 0.18
N ASP A 270 -23.41 28.98 -0.48
CA ASP A 270 -24.29 28.87 -1.63
C ASP A 270 -25.70 28.45 -1.16
N ILE A 271 -26.71 29.19 -1.62
CA ILE A 271 -28.13 28.93 -1.43
C ILE A 271 -28.67 28.51 -2.80
N ASP A 272 -28.84 27.21 -3.00
CA ASP A 272 -29.44 26.64 -4.20
C ASP A 272 -30.96 26.82 -4.18
N ASP A 273 -31.61 26.52 -5.29
CA ASP A 273 -33.06 26.46 -5.44
C ASP A 273 -33.81 27.80 -5.35
N ILE A 274 -33.13 28.91 -5.67
CA ILE A 274 -33.81 30.22 -5.74
C ILE A 274 -34.79 30.24 -6.92
N PHE A 275 -36.01 30.71 -6.64
CA PHE A 275 -37.22 30.67 -7.48
C PHE A 275 -37.87 29.31 -7.66
N LEU A 276 -37.34 28.22 -7.08
CA LEU A 276 -38.01 26.92 -7.16
C LEU A 276 -39.12 26.81 -6.12
N GLY A 277 -40.35 26.71 -6.62
CA GLY A 277 -41.55 26.46 -5.85
C GLY A 277 -42.30 25.25 -6.41
N SER A 278 -42.47 24.22 -5.58
CA SER A 278 -43.40 23.14 -5.87
C SER A 278 -44.24 22.92 -4.62
N LYS A 279 -45.32 23.69 -4.50
CA LYS A 279 -46.28 23.76 -3.37
C LYS A 279 -45.91 24.81 -2.32
N SER A 280 -46.27 26.07 -2.51
CA SER A 280 -46.76 27.10 -1.55
C SER A 280 -46.15 27.25 -0.14
N GLN A 281 -45.07 26.54 0.21
CA GLN A 281 -44.46 26.51 1.54
C GLN A 281 -42.92 26.57 1.50
N ASP A 282 -42.33 26.51 0.30
CA ASP A 282 -40.88 26.34 0.13
C ASP A 282 -40.20 27.60 -0.47
N CYS A 283 -40.97 28.66 -0.76
CA CYS A 283 -40.48 29.95 -1.26
C CYS A 283 -40.17 30.95 -0.12
N LEU A 284 -39.26 31.90 -0.36
CA LEU A 284 -38.92 32.94 0.62
C LEU A 284 -39.95 34.04 0.63
N LYS A 285 -40.47 34.37 1.81
CA LYS A 285 -41.35 35.52 1.99
C LYS A 285 -40.53 36.80 2.21
N SER A 286 -41.20 37.95 2.14
CA SER A 286 -40.57 39.26 2.35
C SER A 286 -39.79 39.34 3.68
N ASP A 287 -40.34 38.80 4.76
CA ASP A 287 -39.68 38.81 6.07
C ASP A 287 -38.45 37.90 6.13
N ASP A 288 -38.44 36.81 5.36
CA ASP A 288 -37.31 35.89 5.28
C ASP A 288 -36.15 36.52 4.52
N ILE A 289 -36.44 37.28 3.46
CA ILE A 289 -35.45 38.06 2.73
C ILE A 289 -34.85 39.14 3.63
N GLN A 290 -35.68 39.85 4.41
CA GLN A 290 -35.16 40.80 5.39
C GLN A 290 -34.27 40.13 6.45
N ALA A 291 -34.65 38.94 6.93
CA ALA A 291 -33.85 38.18 7.87
C ALA A 291 -32.51 37.72 7.27
N LEU A 292 -32.51 37.30 6.00
CA LEU A 292 -31.31 36.95 5.24
C LEU A 292 -30.37 38.16 5.09
N ILE A 293 -30.90 39.35 4.82
CA ILE A 293 -30.11 40.59 4.78
C ILE A 293 -29.53 40.92 6.17
N ARG A 294 -30.33 40.79 7.24
CA ARG A 294 -29.86 41.03 8.61
C ARG A 294 -28.74 40.06 9.02
N SER A 295 -28.87 38.77 8.68
CA SER A 295 -27.81 37.78 8.96
C SER A 295 -26.54 38.07 8.16
N GLN A 296 -26.67 38.48 6.89
CA GLN A 296 -25.53 38.91 6.08
C GLN A 296 -24.78 40.09 6.73
N LEU A 297 -25.51 41.15 7.13
CA LEU A 297 -24.93 42.31 7.82
C LEU A 297 -24.26 41.92 9.14
N PHE A 298 -24.83 40.96 9.88
CA PHE A 298 -24.21 40.44 11.09
C PHE A 298 -22.88 39.73 10.79
N ILE A 299 -22.86 38.86 9.78
CA ILE A 299 -21.66 38.14 9.34
C ILE A 299 -20.58 39.11 8.86
N GLN A 300 -20.97 40.23 8.23
CA GLN A 300 -20.03 41.26 7.76
C GLN A 300 -19.20 41.91 8.88
N ASN A 301 -19.63 41.82 10.14
CA ASN A 301 -18.81 42.25 11.28
C ASN A 301 -17.57 41.36 11.51
N TYR A 302 -17.57 40.14 10.96
CA TYR A 302 -16.49 39.15 11.10
C TYR A 302 -15.79 38.87 9.78
N ILE A 303 -16.49 39.04 8.65
CA ILE A 303 -16.03 38.74 7.30
C ILE A 303 -16.32 39.95 6.41
N SER A 304 -15.29 40.75 6.11
CA SER A 304 -15.47 41.92 5.26
C SER A 304 -16.06 41.53 3.90
N ASN A 305 -16.96 42.37 3.36
CA ASN A 305 -17.61 42.20 2.06
C ASN A 305 -18.40 40.89 1.85
N PHE A 306 -18.71 40.15 2.91
CA PHE A 306 -19.45 38.90 2.79
C PHE A 306 -20.81 39.09 2.13
N ARG A 307 -21.10 38.27 1.12
CA ARG A 307 -22.41 38.19 0.46
C ARG A 307 -22.83 36.73 0.30
N TYR A 308 -24.10 36.44 0.56
CA TYR A 308 -24.67 35.14 0.20
C TYR A 308 -24.67 34.97 -1.32
N ARG A 309 -24.47 33.72 -1.76
CA ARG A 309 -24.52 33.33 -3.16
C ARG A 309 -25.82 32.63 -3.47
N LEU A 310 -26.54 33.08 -4.49
CA LEU A 310 -27.90 32.65 -4.83
C LEU A 310 -27.89 31.88 -6.16
N GLY A 311 -28.17 30.57 -6.09
CA GLY A 311 -28.28 29.68 -7.24
C GLY A 311 -29.71 29.65 -7.76
N PHE A 312 -29.94 30.21 -8.95
CA PHE A 312 -31.30 30.44 -9.44
C PHE A 312 -31.68 29.56 -10.64
N SER A 313 -32.96 29.19 -10.69
CA SER A 313 -33.64 28.58 -11.84
C SER A 313 -34.78 29.49 -12.31
N GLY A 314 -34.53 30.32 -13.32
CA GLY A 314 -35.45 31.40 -13.69
C GLY A 314 -36.79 30.96 -14.32
N TYR A 315 -36.96 29.67 -14.67
CA TYR A 315 -38.20 29.19 -15.28
C TYR A 315 -39.42 29.36 -14.38
N TYR A 316 -39.20 29.27 -13.07
CA TYR A 316 -40.25 29.28 -12.05
C TYR A 316 -40.47 30.65 -11.40
N TYR A 317 -39.73 31.68 -11.84
CA TYR A 317 -39.90 33.03 -11.32
C TYR A 317 -41.34 33.53 -11.53
N ASN A 318 -41.96 33.98 -10.44
CA ASN A 318 -43.31 34.56 -10.43
C ASN A 318 -44.38 33.60 -10.99
N SER A 319 -44.29 32.32 -10.59
CA SER A 319 -45.18 31.24 -11.05
C SER A 319 -46.13 30.69 -9.98
N GLU A 320 -46.13 31.25 -8.76
CA GLU A 320 -46.95 30.79 -7.62
C GLU A 320 -47.99 31.87 -7.16
N ASN A 321 -48.30 31.94 -5.86
CA ASN A 321 -49.31 32.82 -5.26
C ASN A 321 -48.75 34.21 -4.91
N ASP A 322 -49.65 35.17 -4.63
CA ASP A 322 -49.32 36.61 -4.47
C ASP A 322 -48.27 36.93 -3.38
N GLU A 323 -48.18 36.13 -2.31
CA GLU A 323 -47.20 36.35 -1.22
C GLU A 323 -45.78 35.94 -1.64
N GLU A 324 -45.65 34.82 -2.35
CA GLU A 324 -44.37 34.31 -2.83
C GLU A 324 -43.85 35.17 -3.98
N ASP A 325 -44.73 35.60 -4.88
CA ASP A 325 -44.43 36.58 -5.94
C ASP A 325 -43.94 37.92 -5.36
N HIS A 326 -44.40 38.31 -4.16
CA HIS A 326 -43.85 39.48 -3.47
C HIS A 326 -42.43 39.24 -2.97
N GLY A 327 -42.14 38.05 -2.42
CA GLY A 327 -40.80 37.66 -2.01
C GLY A 327 -39.83 37.67 -3.20
N ASP A 328 -40.18 36.99 -4.29
CA ASP A 328 -39.38 36.95 -5.52
C ASP A 328 -39.07 38.35 -6.07
N ARG A 329 -40.07 39.23 -6.11
CA ARG A 329 -39.90 40.64 -6.54
C ARG A 329 -39.00 41.41 -5.59
N LEU A 330 -39.11 41.20 -4.27
CA LEU A 330 -38.23 41.84 -3.30
C LEU A 330 -36.78 41.35 -3.44
N LEU A 331 -36.57 40.06 -3.72
CA LEU A 331 -35.24 39.51 -3.93
C LEU A 331 -34.57 40.10 -5.18
N ILE A 332 -35.33 40.30 -6.27
CA ILE A 332 -34.85 41.01 -7.46
C ILE A 332 -34.59 42.50 -7.16
N LYS A 333 -35.45 43.14 -6.35
CA LYS A 333 -35.23 44.54 -5.94
C LYS A 333 -33.92 44.70 -5.14
N GLU A 334 -33.58 43.72 -4.30
CA GLU A 334 -32.36 43.72 -3.47
C GLU A 334 -31.18 42.96 -4.11
N LYS A 335 -31.24 42.68 -5.43
CA LYS A 335 -30.28 41.82 -6.16
C LYS A 335 -28.81 42.15 -5.94
N ASP A 336 -28.46 43.44 -5.80
CA ASP A 336 -27.07 43.92 -5.68
C ASP A 336 -26.42 43.55 -4.34
N ARG A 337 -27.23 43.16 -3.34
CA ARG A 337 -26.74 42.68 -2.04
C ARG A 337 -26.20 41.27 -2.09
N PHE A 338 -26.47 40.53 -3.16
CA PHE A 338 -26.13 39.12 -3.32
C PHE A 338 -25.20 38.91 -4.50
N ILE A 339 -24.58 37.74 -4.55
CA ILE A 339 -23.88 37.24 -5.75
C ILE A 339 -24.75 36.14 -6.33
N TRP A 340 -25.01 36.14 -7.64
CA TRP A 340 -25.87 35.14 -8.27
C TRP A 340 -25.04 34.14 -9.05
N PHE A 341 -25.45 32.88 -9.10
CA PHE A 341 -24.80 31.87 -9.95
C PHE A 341 -25.82 30.99 -10.66
N HIS A 342 -25.38 30.37 -11.75
CA HIS A 342 -26.25 29.57 -12.59
C HIS A 342 -26.60 28.24 -11.93
N HIS A 343 -27.90 27.92 -11.85
CA HIS A 343 -28.40 26.65 -11.34
C HIS A 343 -29.36 25.94 -12.31
N THR A 344 -29.05 26.01 -13.61
CA THR A 344 -29.90 25.53 -14.74
C THR A 344 -31.26 26.24 -14.87
N TRP A 345 -31.95 26.06 -15.99
CA TRP A 345 -33.19 26.80 -16.26
C TRP A 345 -34.39 26.23 -15.53
N LYS A 346 -34.59 24.91 -15.63
CA LYS A 346 -35.74 24.16 -15.08
C LYS A 346 -35.34 23.24 -13.94
N HIS A 347 -34.18 23.47 -13.32
CA HIS A 347 -33.63 22.58 -12.30
C HIS A 347 -33.49 21.12 -12.83
N GLU A 348 -33.07 20.98 -14.09
CA GLU A 348 -32.97 19.68 -14.72
C GLU A 348 -31.74 18.87 -14.27
N LYS A 349 -31.90 17.55 -14.13
CA LYS A 349 -30.79 16.62 -13.83
C LYS A 349 -29.89 16.49 -15.05
N LEU A 350 -28.60 16.78 -14.90
CA LEU A 350 -27.61 16.78 -15.98
C LEU A 350 -26.99 15.40 -16.27
N THR A 351 -27.36 14.38 -15.50
CA THR A 351 -27.00 12.99 -15.78
C THR A 351 -27.57 12.55 -17.12
N ASN A 352 -28.88 12.66 -17.31
CA ASN A 352 -29.56 12.16 -18.51
C ASN A 352 -29.48 13.08 -19.74
N VAL A 353 -28.56 14.05 -19.74
CA VAL A 353 -28.38 14.95 -20.87
C VAL A 353 -27.55 14.24 -21.95
N TYR A 354 -28.26 13.81 -23.00
CA TYR A 354 -27.68 13.31 -24.25
C TYR A 354 -27.75 14.33 -25.39
N ASP A 355 -28.73 15.25 -25.31
CA ASP A 355 -28.89 16.32 -26.29
C ASP A 355 -28.09 17.57 -25.88
N LYS A 356 -27.04 17.84 -26.65
CA LYS A 356 -26.21 19.03 -26.47
C LYS A 356 -26.99 20.32 -26.73
N ILE A 357 -27.92 20.31 -27.68
CA ILE A 357 -28.65 21.50 -28.10
C ILE A 357 -29.58 21.97 -26.99
N SER A 358 -30.34 21.04 -26.40
CA SER A 358 -31.19 21.32 -25.24
C SER A 358 -30.41 21.93 -24.07
N LEU A 359 -29.26 21.37 -23.67
CA LEU A 359 -28.48 21.92 -22.56
C LEU A 359 -27.89 23.30 -22.88
N ILE A 360 -27.42 23.53 -24.11
CA ILE A 360 -26.95 24.86 -24.54
C ILE A 360 -28.09 25.87 -24.48
N SER A 361 -29.26 25.52 -25.04
CA SER A 361 -30.44 26.38 -25.07
C SER A 361 -30.93 26.72 -23.66
N SER A 362 -31.08 25.70 -22.81
CA SER A 362 -31.44 25.85 -21.40
C SER A 362 -30.46 26.77 -20.66
N THR A 363 -29.16 26.50 -20.80
CA THR A 363 -28.12 27.27 -20.11
C THR A 363 -28.15 28.74 -20.53
N LYS A 364 -28.23 29.02 -21.84
CA LYS A 364 -28.34 30.38 -22.38
C LYS A 364 -29.62 31.08 -21.96
N THR A 365 -30.74 30.36 -21.87
CA THR A 365 -32.03 30.92 -21.44
C THR A 365 -31.95 31.43 -20.00
N ASN A 366 -31.35 30.66 -19.09
CA ASN A 366 -31.18 31.08 -17.70
C ASN A 366 -30.21 32.28 -17.58
N ILE A 367 -29.16 32.35 -18.40
CA ILE A 367 -28.27 33.52 -18.47
C ILE A 367 -29.03 34.74 -19.00
N ALA A 368 -29.86 34.58 -20.02
CA ALA A 368 -30.69 35.66 -20.57
C ALA A 368 -31.70 36.18 -19.54
N PHE A 369 -32.24 35.31 -18.69
CA PHE A 369 -33.06 35.71 -17.54
C PHE A 369 -32.27 36.62 -16.59
N ALA A 370 -31.05 36.22 -16.19
CA ALA A 370 -30.20 37.06 -15.34
C ALA A 370 -29.89 38.42 -15.99
N GLN A 371 -29.64 38.47 -17.30
CA GLN A 371 -29.42 39.71 -18.04
C GLN A 371 -30.66 40.60 -18.06
N LYS A 372 -31.85 40.02 -18.34
CA LYS A 372 -33.13 40.74 -18.35
C LYS A 372 -33.42 41.42 -17.01
N HIS A 373 -33.12 40.74 -15.90
CA HIS A 373 -33.33 41.26 -14.54
C HIS A 373 -32.09 41.99 -13.98
N GLN A 374 -31.00 42.08 -14.76
CA GLN A 374 -29.70 42.66 -14.39
C GLN A 374 -29.18 42.10 -13.05
N LEU A 375 -29.23 40.78 -12.88
CA LEU A 375 -28.69 40.11 -11.69
C LEU A 375 -27.15 40.17 -11.71
N PRO A 376 -26.47 40.44 -10.57
CA PRO A 376 -25.01 40.33 -10.43
C PRO A 376 -24.50 38.89 -10.54
N LEU A 377 -24.57 38.33 -11.74
CA LEU A 377 -24.19 36.95 -12.05
C LEU A 377 -22.66 36.77 -12.01
N ASP A 378 -22.18 35.76 -11.28
CA ASP A 378 -20.82 35.23 -11.42
C ASP A 378 -20.73 34.50 -12.78
N PRO A 379 -20.02 35.07 -13.77
CA PRO A 379 -20.01 34.52 -15.12
C PRO A 379 -19.18 33.24 -15.21
N THR A 380 -18.44 32.89 -14.15
CA THR A 380 -17.49 31.77 -14.16
C THR A 380 -18.00 30.55 -13.40
N TYR A 381 -19.05 30.70 -12.60
CA TYR A 381 -19.51 29.67 -11.66
C TYR A 381 -20.93 29.18 -11.98
N ALA A 382 -21.06 27.86 -12.09
CA ALA A 382 -22.33 27.19 -12.23
C ALA A 382 -22.38 25.94 -11.34
N VAL A 383 -23.58 25.60 -10.88
CA VAL A 383 -23.81 24.41 -10.07
C VAL A 383 -24.91 23.58 -10.71
N ALA A 384 -24.66 22.29 -10.88
CA ALA A 384 -25.66 21.38 -11.39
C ALA A 384 -26.68 21.01 -10.30
N PRO A 385 -28.00 21.02 -10.59
CA PRO A 385 -29.03 20.45 -9.72
C PRO A 385 -28.67 19.05 -9.22
N HIS A 386 -28.81 18.84 -7.92
CA HIS A 386 -28.44 17.60 -7.23
C HIS A 386 -26.99 17.12 -7.50
N HIS A 387 -26.11 18.01 -7.96
CA HIS A 387 -24.74 17.72 -8.41
C HIS A 387 -24.63 16.66 -9.52
N THR A 388 -25.72 16.47 -10.27
CA THR A 388 -25.82 15.50 -11.35
C THR A 388 -24.88 15.85 -12.51
N GLY A 389 -24.27 14.84 -13.13
CA GLY A 389 -23.37 15.03 -14.28
C GLY A 389 -22.00 15.63 -13.95
N ILE A 390 -21.77 16.11 -12.73
CA ILE A 390 -20.46 16.57 -12.26
C ILE A 390 -19.65 15.39 -11.73
N TYR A 391 -20.21 14.60 -10.80
CA TYR A 391 -19.66 13.32 -10.36
C TYR A 391 -20.78 12.35 -9.97
N PRO A 392 -20.93 11.17 -10.62
CA PRO A 392 -20.11 10.67 -11.73
C PRO A 392 -20.10 11.61 -12.95
N ILE A 393 -18.95 11.68 -13.62
CA ILE A 393 -18.70 12.65 -14.70
C ILE A 393 -19.58 12.32 -15.92
N ASN A 394 -20.37 13.32 -16.39
CA ASN A 394 -20.95 13.34 -17.73
C ASN A 394 -20.11 14.28 -18.63
N PRO A 395 -19.27 13.75 -19.54
CA PRO A 395 -18.37 14.57 -20.35
C PRO A 395 -19.05 15.66 -21.20
N ILE A 396 -20.34 15.49 -21.53
CA ILE A 396 -21.11 16.46 -22.31
C ILE A 396 -21.29 17.77 -21.53
N VAL A 397 -21.57 17.68 -20.22
CA VAL A 397 -21.74 18.85 -19.35
C VAL A 397 -20.47 19.69 -19.35
N TYR A 398 -19.31 19.04 -19.19
CA TYR A 398 -18.01 19.70 -19.17
C TYR A 398 -17.66 20.36 -20.51
N ASP A 399 -17.92 19.68 -21.64
CA ASP A 399 -17.70 20.27 -22.96
C ASP A 399 -18.57 21.51 -23.17
N ILE A 400 -19.84 21.47 -22.77
CA ILE A 400 -20.76 22.60 -22.96
C ILE A 400 -20.43 23.74 -21.99
N TRP A 401 -20.36 23.46 -20.70
CA TRP A 401 -20.16 24.48 -19.67
C TRP A 401 -18.82 25.19 -19.84
N HIS A 402 -17.73 24.45 -20.04
CA HIS A 402 -16.42 25.06 -20.15
C HIS A 402 -16.12 25.61 -21.55
N ARG A 403 -16.32 24.81 -22.61
CA ARG A 403 -15.84 25.20 -23.95
C ARG A 403 -16.83 26.06 -24.73
N ILE A 404 -18.13 25.96 -24.44
CA ILE A 404 -19.18 26.68 -25.19
C ILE A 404 -19.73 27.86 -24.40
N ILE A 405 -20.04 27.66 -23.12
CA ILE A 405 -20.66 28.69 -22.27
C ILE A 405 -19.61 29.53 -21.52
N ASN A 406 -18.40 28.99 -21.32
CA ASN A 406 -17.27 29.64 -20.63
C ASN A 406 -17.41 29.74 -19.10
N PHE A 407 -18.07 28.77 -18.47
CA PHE A 407 -17.93 28.53 -17.04
C PHE A 407 -16.54 27.92 -16.76
N ASN A 408 -15.87 28.42 -15.73
CA ASN A 408 -14.54 27.93 -15.33
C ASN A 408 -14.61 27.07 -14.08
N VAL A 409 -15.64 27.23 -13.26
CA VAL A 409 -15.77 26.50 -11.99
C VAL A 409 -17.17 25.92 -11.84
N THR A 410 -17.20 24.71 -11.31
CA THR A 410 -18.39 24.08 -10.72
C THR A 410 -18.02 23.49 -9.37
N SER A 411 -19.00 23.00 -8.63
CA SER A 411 -18.79 22.32 -7.36
C SER A 411 -19.61 21.05 -7.26
N THR A 412 -19.12 20.10 -6.47
CA THR A 412 -19.86 18.86 -6.19
C THR A 412 -19.64 18.39 -4.76
N GLU A 413 -20.65 17.71 -4.25
CA GLU A 413 -20.63 17.10 -2.93
C GLU A 413 -20.36 15.57 -2.98
N ASN A 414 -20.31 15.00 -4.19
CA ASN A 414 -20.32 13.56 -4.42
C ASN A 414 -18.92 12.93 -4.58
N TYR A 415 -17.86 13.75 -4.62
CA TYR A 415 -16.50 13.29 -4.93
C TYR A 415 -15.59 13.21 -3.69
N PRO A 416 -14.76 12.14 -3.56
CA PRO A 416 -14.67 10.97 -4.43
C PRO A 416 -15.72 9.88 -4.15
N TYR A 417 -16.34 9.91 -2.98
CA TYR A 417 -17.47 9.05 -2.60
C TYR A 417 -18.52 9.89 -1.90
N HIS A 418 -19.81 9.57 -2.08
CA HIS A 418 -20.88 10.34 -1.47
C HIS A 418 -20.88 10.23 0.08
N HIS A 419 -20.62 9.04 0.61
CA HIS A 419 -20.60 8.79 2.07
C HIS A 419 -19.34 9.29 2.79
N MET A 420 -18.38 9.89 2.10
CA MET A 420 -17.21 10.46 2.77
C MET A 420 -17.61 11.61 3.69
N SER A 421 -16.86 11.78 4.79
CA SER A 421 -16.97 12.98 5.62
C SER A 421 -16.79 14.22 4.74
N PRO A 422 -17.59 15.31 4.91
CA PRO A 422 -17.43 16.54 4.14
C PRO A 422 -16.01 17.11 4.18
N SER A 423 -15.29 16.94 5.29
CA SER A 423 -13.87 17.31 5.43
C SER A 423 -12.92 16.51 4.52
N ASN A 424 -13.36 15.32 4.08
CA ASN A 424 -12.61 14.41 3.23
C ASN A 424 -13.00 14.54 1.75
N ARG A 425 -13.94 15.42 1.40
CA ARG A 425 -14.26 15.74 0.00
C ARG A 425 -13.05 16.41 -0.66
N ARG A 426 -12.92 16.19 -1.97
CA ARG A 426 -11.76 16.63 -2.76
C ARG A 426 -12.21 17.37 -4.01
N GLY A 427 -11.30 18.15 -4.59
CA GLY A 427 -11.52 18.74 -5.91
C GLY A 427 -10.93 17.86 -7.01
N PHE A 428 -11.25 18.19 -8.25
CA PHE A 428 -10.50 17.75 -9.43
C PHE A 428 -10.70 18.73 -10.59
N ILE A 429 -9.90 18.59 -11.64
CA ILE A 429 -10.03 19.33 -12.89
C ILE A 429 -10.36 18.33 -13.99
N TYR A 430 -11.41 18.60 -14.76
CA TYR A 430 -11.77 17.76 -15.89
C TYR A 430 -12.06 18.60 -17.13
N LYS A 431 -11.35 18.33 -18.22
CA LYS A 431 -11.42 19.07 -19.49
C LYS A 431 -11.30 20.61 -19.34
N GLY A 432 -10.57 21.07 -18.34
CA GLY A 432 -10.34 22.50 -18.05
C GLY A 432 -11.34 23.13 -17.07
N LEU A 433 -12.44 22.45 -16.74
CA LEU A 433 -13.38 22.92 -15.71
C LEU A 433 -12.86 22.53 -14.32
N PHE A 434 -12.71 23.51 -13.44
CA PHE A 434 -12.36 23.29 -12.04
C PHE A 434 -13.59 22.80 -11.27
N VAL A 435 -13.45 21.70 -10.53
CA VAL A 435 -14.52 21.15 -9.68
C VAL A 435 -14.09 21.26 -8.22
N LEU A 436 -14.68 22.21 -7.50
CA LEU A 436 -14.37 22.40 -6.08
C LEU A 436 -15.17 21.46 -5.18
N PRO A 437 -14.59 20.99 -4.06
CA PRO A 437 -15.33 20.22 -3.07
C PRO A 437 -16.35 21.12 -2.37
N ARG A 438 -17.62 20.75 -2.47
CA ARG A 438 -18.71 21.42 -1.74
C ARG A 438 -19.00 20.67 -0.45
N GLN A 439 -19.06 21.36 0.69
CA GLN A 439 -19.31 20.77 2.01
C GLN A 439 -20.78 20.81 2.38
N SER A 440 -21.29 19.70 2.91
CA SER A 440 -22.62 19.63 3.49
C SER A 440 -22.62 20.31 4.86
N CYS A 441 -23.54 21.24 5.07
CA CYS A 441 -23.74 21.90 6.36
C CYS A 441 -24.72 21.16 7.29
N SER A 442 -25.15 19.94 6.91
CA SER A 442 -26.19 19.16 7.61
C SER A 442 -27.57 19.84 7.70
N LEU A 443 -27.79 20.85 6.86
CA LEU A 443 -29.11 21.40 6.55
C LEU A 443 -29.59 20.76 5.26
N PHE A 444 -30.57 19.88 5.37
CA PHE A 444 -31.21 19.23 4.22
C PHE A 444 -32.47 19.98 3.84
N THR A 445 -33.00 19.74 2.64
CA THR A 445 -34.30 20.31 2.21
C THR A 445 -35.47 19.87 3.10
N THR A 446 -35.33 18.74 3.80
CA THR A 446 -36.29 18.25 4.81
C THR A 446 -36.09 18.86 6.20
N THR A 447 -34.95 19.52 6.45
CA THR A 447 -34.61 20.11 7.75
C THR A 447 -35.04 21.57 7.78
N ARG A 448 -36.34 21.77 8.04
CA ARG A 448 -37.01 23.08 7.94
C ARG A 448 -37.00 23.88 9.23
N ASN A 449 -37.08 23.20 10.37
CA ASN A 449 -37.21 23.83 11.69
C ASN A 449 -36.17 23.31 12.69
N TYR A 450 -35.71 24.18 13.58
CA TYR A 450 -34.79 23.94 14.69
C TYR A 450 -35.27 22.83 15.63
N THR A 451 -36.54 22.84 16.03
CA THR A 451 -37.14 21.84 16.93
C THR A 451 -37.20 20.45 16.30
N ASN A 452 -37.34 20.39 14.97
CA ASN A 452 -37.46 19.17 14.18
C ASN A 452 -36.14 18.77 13.52
N TYR A 453 -35.01 19.35 13.95
CA TYR A 453 -33.69 18.97 13.44
C TYR A 453 -33.47 17.46 13.62
N PRO A 454 -32.91 16.74 12.64
CA PRO A 454 -32.71 15.29 12.75
C PRO A 454 -31.96 14.89 14.03
N ASN A 455 -32.62 14.10 14.88
CA ASN A 455 -32.15 13.67 16.21
C ASN A 455 -32.10 14.80 17.27
N GLY A 456 -32.91 15.85 17.10
CA GLY A 456 -33.13 16.92 18.07
C GLY A 456 -32.19 18.12 17.91
N SER A 457 -32.65 19.28 18.37
CA SER A 457 -31.91 20.56 18.33
C SER A 457 -30.55 20.52 19.03
N HIS A 458 -30.43 19.74 20.11
CA HIS A 458 -29.15 19.54 20.81
C HIS A 458 -28.06 18.98 19.88
N ARG A 459 -28.41 18.14 18.90
CA ARG A 459 -27.44 17.61 17.93
C ARG A 459 -26.92 18.71 17.00
N LEU A 460 -27.77 19.65 16.59
CA LEU A 460 -27.33 20.81 15.80
C LEU A 460 -26.31 21.63 16.60
N GLU A 461 -26.61 21.91 17.87
CA GLU A 461 -25.68 22.62 18.77
C GLU A 461 -24.32 21.92 18.85
N GLN A 462 -24.31 20.59 19.03
CA GLN A 462 -23.08 19.81 19.03
C GLN A 462 -22.29 19.93 17.71
N TYR A 463 -22.98 20.01 16.57
CA TYR A 463 -22.34 20.17 15.26
C TYR A 463 -21.65 21.52 15.11
N LEU A 464 -22.24 22.59 15.66
CA LEU A 464 -21.74 23.96 15.61
C LEU A 464 -20.61 24.19 16.63
N MET A 465 -20.74 23.64 17.83
CA MET A 465 -19.93 24.03 18.99
C MET A 465 -18.67 23.19 19.16
N GLY A 466 -17.87 23.05 18.10
CA GLY A 466 -16.67 22.18 18.07
C GLY A 466 -16.82 20.88 17.30
N GLY A 467 -18.03 20.64 16.79
CA GLY A 467 -18.39 19.39 16.15
C GLY A 467 -18.00 19.39 14.68
N LYS A 468 -18.78 18.65 13.89
CA LYS A 468 -18.46 18.40 12.49
C LYS A 468 -18.35 19.69 11.66
N LEU A 469 -19.26 20.65 11.82
CA LEU A 469 -19.27 21.87 11.02
C LEU A 469 -18.12 22.82 11.39
N PHE A 470 -17.83 22.92 12.69
CA PHE A 470 -16.64 23.62 13.20
C PHE A 470 -15.35 23.00 12.65
N ARG A 471 -15.22 21.67 12.71
CA ARG A 471 -14.02 20.96 12.23
C ARG A 471 -13.79 21.13 10.74
N ILE A 472 -14.85 21.21 9.92
CA ILE A 472 -14.72 21.47 8.48
C ILE A 472 -13.96 22.78 8.22
N ILE A 473 -14.37 23.88 8.87
CA ILE A 473 -13.70 25.19 8.71
C ILE A 473 -12.30 25.15 9.29
N LEU A 474 -12.13 24.44 10.41
CA LEU A 474 -10.82 24.33 11.05
C LEU A 474 -9.80 23.63 10.13
N THR A 475 -10.19 22.52 9.49
CA THR A 475 -9.28 21.65 8.72
C THR A 475 -9.19 21.98 7.24
N ASN A 476 -10.15 22.75 6.67
CA ASN A 476 -10.11 23.15 5.26
C ASN A 476 -9.85 24.64 5.10
N PRO A 477 -8.80 25.07 4.36
CA PRO A 477 -8.53 26.48 4.10
C PRO A 477 -9.61 27.14 3.23
N ILE A 478 -10.31 26.37 2.40
CA ILE A 478 -11.41 26.83 1.54
C ILE A 478 -12.62 25.95 1.83
N SER A 479 -13.74 26.57 2.21
CA SER A 479 -15.02 25.90 2.48
C SER A 479 -16.15 26.53 1.67
N ILE A 480 -16.79 25.74 0.82
CA ILE A 480 -17.99 26.08 0.04
C ILE A 480 -19.16 25.27 0.60
N PHE A 481 -20.03 25.91 1.35
CA PHE A 481 -21.19 25.25 1.94
C PHE A 481 -22.37 25.23 0.99
N MET A 482 -22.98 24.06 0.85
CA MET A 482 -24.28 23.89 0.19
C MET A 482 -25.41 24.08 1.21
N SER A 483 -26.36 24.94 0.88
CA SER A 483 -27.66 25.09 1.52
C SER A 483 -28.73 25.33 0.45
N HIS A 484 -30.01 25.28 0.81
CA HIS A 484 -31.12 25.45 -0.12
C HIS A 484 -32.05 26.55 0.37
N ASN A 485 -32.84 27.10 -0.56
CA ASN A 485 -33.82 28.15 -0.30
C ASN A 485 -34.67 27.92 0.97
N VAL A 486 -35.21 26.70 1.10
CA VAL A 486 -36.04 26.27 2.23
C VAL A 486 -35.36 26.35 3.60
N ASN A 487 -34.03 26.36 3.66
CA ASN A 487 -33.30 26.49 4.92
C ASN A 487 -33.32 27.94 5.45
N TYR A 488 -33.68 28.91 4.61
CA TYR A 488 -33.76 30.33 4.96
C TYR A 488 -35.20 30.82 5.07
N GLY A 489 -36.18 30.01 4.64
CA GLY A 489 -37.59 30.16 4.98
C GLY A 489 -37.91 29.59 6.36
N HIS A 490 -39.21 29.51 6.68
CA HIS A 490 -39.73 29.00 7.95
C HIS A 490 -39.10 29.68 9.19
N ASP A 491 -38.38 28.94 10.04
CA ASP A 491 -37.71 29.47 11.23
C ASP A 491 -36.26 29.93 10.97
N ARG A 492 -35.87 29.99 9.69
CA ARG A 492 -34.61 30.61 9.21
C ARG A 492 -33.38 29.90 9.78
N LEU A 493 -33.44 28.58 9.88
CA LEU A 493 -32.38 27.74 10.44
C LEU A 493 -30.99 27.99 9.81
N GLY A 494 -30.92 28.25 8.50
CA GLY A 494 -29.70 28.59 7.79
C GLY A 494 -29.05 29.88 8.32
N ASN A 495 -29.86 30.91 8.58
CA ASN A 495 -29.40 32.17 9.18
C ASN A 495 -28.78 31.92 10.57
N TYR A 496 -29.44 31.09 11.38
CA TYR A 496 -28.97 30.70 12.72
C TYR A 496 -27.61 30.00 12.66
N VAL A 497 -27.51 28.96 11.84
CA VAL A 497 -26.33 28.09 11.74
C VAL A 497 -25.08 28.86 11.38
N PHE A 498 -25.09 29.61 10.28
CA PHE A 498 -23.88 30.27 9.79
C PHE A 498 -23.47 31.46 10.65
N SER A 499 -24.44 32.25 11.11
CA SER A 499 -24.16 33.37 12.03
C SER A 499 -23.54 32.87 13.34
N LYS A 500 -24.09 31.81 13.94
CA LYS A 500 -23.57 31.22 15.18
C LYS A 500 -22.19 30.61 14.98
N LEU A 501 -21.99 29.84 13.90
CA LEU A 501 -20.71 29.21 13.59
C LEU A 501 -19.58 30.24 13.41
N ILE A 502 -19.81 31.25 12.57
CA ILE A 502 -18.84 32.31 12.29
C ILE A 502 -18.53 33.12 13.56
N TYR A 503 -19.56 33.43 14.34
CA TYR A 503 -19.40 34.07 15.64
C TYR A 503 -18.50 33.25 16.58
N LEU A 504 -18.80 31.96 16.77
CA LEU A 504 -18.04 31.08 17.67
C LEU A 504 -16.57 30.98 17.26
N ILE A 505 -16.30 30.73 15.98
CA ILE A 505 -14.93 30.58 15.45
C ILE A 505 -14.16 31.89 15.60
N SER A 506 -14.73 33.01 15.15
CA SER A 506 -14.07 34.33 15.19
C SER A 506 -13.82 34.80 16.63
N THR A 507 -14.71 34.41 17.54
CA THR A 507 -14.62 34.81 18.95
C THR A 507 -13.50 34.07 19.67
N TRP A 508 -13.35 32.77 19.44
CA TRP A 508 -12.50 31.88 20.26
C TRP A 508 -11.23 31.40 19.58
N THR A 509 -11.09 31.66 18.28
CA THR A 509 -9.89 31.32 17.51
C THR A 509 -9.27 32.56 16.86
N ARG A 510 -8.03 32.43 16.41
CA ARG A 510 -7.29 33.41 15.62
C ARG A 510 -7.49 33.20 14.11
N ILE A 511 -8.42 32.33 13.72
CA ILE A 511 -8.80 32.16 12.31
C ILE A 511 -9.29 33.49 11.76
N LYS A 512 -8.82 33.82 10.56
CA LYS A 512 -9.22 35.01 9.82
C LYS A 512 -10.07 34.56 8.64
N PHE A 513 -11.35 34.90 8.66
CA PHE A 513 -12.21 34.66 7.52
C PHE A 513 -11.97 35.70 6.42
N SER A 514 -12.05 35.26 5.16
CA SER A 514 -12.04 36.14 3.98
C SER A 514 -13.10 35.69 2.99
N HIS A 515 -13.68 36.68 2.29
CA HIS A 515 -14.61 36.52 1.18
C HIS A 515 -14.19 37.37 -0.03
N ASP A 516 -12.92 37.75 -0.10
CA ASP A 516 -12.44 38.75 -1.07
C ASP A 516 -12.11 38.15 -2.46
N LEU A 517 -12.15 36.82 -2.58
CA LEU A 517 -11.84 36.11 -3.81
C LEU A 517 -13.11 35.67 -4.54
N SER A 518 -13.11 35.83 -5.86
CA SER A 518 -14.09 35.19 -6.74
C SER A 518 -13.99 33.66 -6.67
N THR A 519 -15.02 32.95 -7.13
CA THR A 519 -15.00 31.48 -7.11
C THR A 519 -13.93 30.91 -8.05
N SER A 520 -13.63 31.60 -9.15
CA SER A 520 -12.51 31.24 -10.04
C SER A 520 -11.15 31.41 -9.36
N GLU A 521 -10.93 32.47 -8.60
CA GLU A 521 -9.70 32.65 -7.82
C GLU A 521 -9.58 31.65 -6.67
N LEU A 522 -10.70 31.33 -6.01
CA LEU A 522 -10.75 30.24 -5.02
C LEU A 522 -10.37 28.90 -5.64
N ALA A 523 -10.83 28.62 -6.87
CA ALA A 523 -10.46 27.40 -7.57
C ALA A 523 -8.95 27.36 -7.86
N GLN A 524 -8.40 28.43 -8.40
CA GLN A 524 -6.96 28.52 -8.66
C GLN A 524 -6.15 28.33 -7.37
N LYS A 525 -6.55 29.01 -6.29
CA LYS A 525 -5.93 28.87 -4.98
C LYS A 525 -6.01 27.44 -4.44
N TYR A 526 -7.16 26.79 -4.59
CA TYR A 526 -7.33 25.39 -4.17
C TYR A 526 -6.34 24.46 -4.88
N PHE A 527 -6.27 24.53 -6.22
CA PHE A 527 -5.49 23.58 -7.02
C PHE A 527 -4.02 23.94 -7.20
N TYR A 528 -3.61 25.19 -6.99
CA TYR A 528 -2.22 25.60 -7.20
C TYR A 528 -1.49 25.94 -5.90
N ASP A 529 -2.18 26.51 -4.90
CA ASP A 529 -1.53 26.90 -3.65
C ASP A 529 -1.66 25.82 -2.56
N TYR A 530 -2.83 25.19 -2.45
CA TYR A 530 -3.11 24.26 -1.35
C TYR A 530 -3.00 22.78 -1.74
N TYR A 531 -3.53 22.39 -2.90
CA TYR A 531 -3.65 20.99 -3.29
C TYR A 531 -3.23 20.72 -4.76
N PRO A 532 -1.95 20.96 -5.12
CA PRO A 532 -1.43 20.72 -6.48
C PRO A 532 -1.53 19.27 -6.96
N ASP A 533 -1.53 18.30 -6.05
CA ASP A 533 -1.64 16.88 -6.37
C ASP A 533 -3.08 16.42 -6.67
N GLU A 534 -4.10 17.27 -6.43
CA GLU A 534 -5.52 16.92 -6.55
C GLU A 534 -6.14 17.35 -7.89
N GLN A 535 -5.33 17.69 -8.89
CA GLN A 535 -5.83 18.14 -10.19
C GLN A 535 -6.49 17.03 -11.01
N MET A 536 -5.99 15.80 -10.93
CA MET A 536 -6.52 14.68 -11.72
C MET A 536 -7.66 13.98 -10.97
N PRO A 537 -8.81 13.71 -11.63
CA PRO A 537 -9.86 12.93 -11.00
C PRO A 537 -9.38 11.52 -10.66
N ILE A 538 -9.98 10.93 -9.64
CA ILE A 538 -9.82 9.53 -9.26
C ILE A 538 -11.21 8.90 -9.34
N PHE A 539 -11.46 8.15 -10.40
CA PHE A 539 -12.72 7.44 -10.61
C PHE A 539 -12.90 6.34 -9.58
N THR A 540 -13.98 6.45 -8.84
CA THR A 540 -14.45 5.45 -7.86
C THR A 540 -15.51 4.56 -8.48
N ASN A 541 -15.72 3.37 -7.92
CA ASN A 541 -16.73 2.45 -8.43
C ASN A 541 -18.15 2.97 -8.13
N PRO A 542 -18.93 3.40 -9.13
CA PRO A 542 -20.29 3.87 -8.90
C PRO A 542 -21.21 2.74 -8.41
N CYS A 543 -20.85 1.47 -8.66
CA CYS A 543 -21.66 0.31 -8.29
C CYS A 543 -21.59 -0.06 -6.79
N HIS A 544 -20.64 0.51 -6.04
CA HIS A 544 -20.51 0.25 -4.60
C HIS A 544 -21.25 1.27 -3.74
N ASP A 545 -21.85 2.30 -4.35
CA ASP A 545 -22.55 3.38 -3.67
C ASP A 545 -23.90 3.60 -4.36
N GLN A 546 -25.00 3.27 -3.68
CA GLN A 546 -26.35 3.33 -4.25
C GLN A 546 -26.69 4.73 -4.78
N MET A 547 -26.18 5.79 -4.14
CA MET A 547 -26.42 7.16 -4.60
C MET A 547 -25.63 7.45 -5.86
N LEU A 548 -24.34 7.14 -5.90
CA LEU A 548 -23.55 7.31 -7.13
C LEU A 548 -24.11 6.47 -8.28
N MET A 549 -24.63 5.27 -8.00
CA MET A 549 -25.30 4.41 -8.98
C MET A 549 -26.56 5.06 -9.55
N ASN A 550 -27.42 5.63 -8.71
CA ASN A 550 -28.62 6.36 -9.15
C ASN A 550 -28.28 7.63 -9.96
N LEU A 551 -27.12 8.23 -9.68
CA LEU A 551 -26.59 9.39 -10.40
C LEU A 551 -25.72 8.99 -11.60
N TRP A 552 -25.46 7.72 -11.84
CA TRP A 552 -24.63 7.31 -12.95
C TRP A 552 -25.52 7.05 -14.14
N ASN A 553 -25.12 7.54 -15.32
CA ASN A 553 -25.84 7.29 -16.57
C ASN A 553 -25.83 5.80 -16.97
N GLY A 554 -25.13 4.95 -16.23
CA GLY A 554 -25.09 3.51 -16.48
C GLY A 554 -26.18 2.75 -15.74
N ASN A 555 -26.87 1.84 -16.44
CA ASN A 555 -27.84 0.95 -15.82
C ASN A 555 -27.15 -0.04 -14.86
N HIS A 556 -27.88 -0.62 -13.89
CA HIS A 556 -27.37 -1.64 -12.97
C HIS A 556 -26.67 -2.81 -13.70
N SER A 557 -27.11 -3.15 -14.91
CA SER A 557 -26.48 -4.17 -15.76
C SER A 557 -25.02 -3.84 -16.13
N MET A 558 -24.65 -2.56 -16.21
CA MET A 558 -23.29 -2.13 -16.55
C MET A 558 -22.26 -2.50 -15.48
N CYS A 559 -22.69 -2.71 -14.24
CA CYS A 559 -21.80 -3.15 -13.18
C CYS A 559 -21.20 -4.54 -13.42
N ARG A 560 -21.91 -5.39 -14.18
CA ARG A 560 -21.41 -6.72 -14.57
C ARG A 560 -20.34 -6.64 -15.68
N ILE A 561 -20.25 -5.49 -16.37
CA ILE A 561 -19.28 -5.28 -17.46
C ILE A 561 -17.87 -5.04 -16.92
N PHE A 562 -17.71 -4.52 -15.69
CA PHE A 562 -16.38 -4.35 -15.11
C PHE A 562 -15.57 -5.65 -15.11
N PRO A 563 -14.26 -5.60 -15.34
CA PRO A 563 -13.43 -6.79 -15.30
C PRO A 563 -13.35 -7.35 -13.88
N GLN A 564 -13.29 -8.67 -13.77
CA GLN A 564 -13.15 -9.42 -12.51
C GLN A 564 -11.68 -9.71 -12.18
N PHE A 565 -10.79 -9.63 -13.17
CA PHE A 565 -9.34 -9.69 -12.96
C PHE A 565 -8.54 -8.87 -13.98
N LEU A 566 -7.30 -8.53 -13.62
CA LEU A 566 -6.36 -7.80 -14.48
C LEU A 566 -5.03 -8.52 -14.56
N ILE A 567 -4.45 -8.59 -15.76
CA ILE A 567 -3.06 -9.03 -15.96
C ILE A 567 -2.18 -7.77 -16.03
N VAL A 568 -1.48 -7.47 -14.93
CA VAL A 568 -0.87 -6.14 -14.74
C VAL A 568 0.58 -6.03 -15.21
N GLY A 569 1.21 -7.14 -15.59
CA GLY A 569 2.60 -7.16 -16.07
C GLY A 569 3.51 -8.08 -15.26
N PRO A 570 4.82 -7.74 -15.19
CA PRO A 570 5.51 -6.71 -15.96
C PRO A 570 5.57 -6.98 -17.46
N GLN A 571 6.07 -6.00 -18.22
CA GLN A 571 6.36 -6.18 -19.63
C GLN A 571 7.46 -7.23 -19.85
N LYS A 572 7.37 -7.94 -20.99
CA LYS A 572 8.35 -8.90 -21.50
C LYS A 572 8.43 -10.25 -20.77
N THR A 573 7.48 -10.56 -19.92
CA THR A 573 7.46 -11.82 -19.16
C THR A 573 6.58 -12.92 -19.76
N GLY A 574 5.69 -12.59 -20.72
CA GLY A 574 4.79 -13.57 -21.35
C GLY A 574 3.30 -13.22 -21.29
N THR A 575 2.98 -12.04 -20.77
CA THR A 575 1.59 -11.57 -20.55
C THR A 575 0.68 -11.62 -21.79
N THR A 576 1.18 -11.37 -23.00
CA THR A 576 0.37 -11.52 -24.24
C THR A 576 0.01 -12.98 -24.52
N ALA A 577 0.91 -13.93 -24.20
CA ALA A 577 0.63 -15.35 -24.36
C ALA A 577 -0.45 -15.79 -23.37
N LEU A 578 -0.32 -15.39 -22.10
CA LEU A 578 -1.35 -15.65 -21.10
C LEU A 578 -2.71 -15.09 -21.51
N TYR A 579 -2.76 -13.81 -21.91
CA TYR A 579 -3.98 -13.18 -22.43
C TYR A 579 -4.60 -13.99 -23.58
N SER A 580 -3.81 -14.37 -24.58
CA SER A 580 -4.29 -15.11 -25.75
C SER A 580 -4.83 -16.50 -25.39
N MET A 581 -4.22 -17.17 -24.41
CA MET A 581 -4.60 -18.50 -23.97
C MET A 581 -5.88 -18.46 -23.12
N LEU A 582 -5.98 -17.51 -22.18
CA LEU A 582 -7.19 -17.33 -21.37
C LEU A 582 -8.40 -16.91 -22.22
N SER A 583 -8.17 -16.10 -23.28
CA SER A 583 -9.21 -15.70 -24.23
C SER A 583 -9.84 -16.86 -25.02
N GLN A 584 -9.30 -18.08 -24.92
CA GLN A 584 -9.91 -19.26 -25.54
C GLN A 584 -10.95 -19.94 -24.64
N HIS A 585 -11.02 -19.55 -23.36
CA HIS A 585 -12.00 -20.10 -22.44
C HIS A 585 -13.37 -19.45 -22.68
N PRO A 586 -14.47 -20.21 -22.82
CA PRO A 586 -15.79 -19.67 -23.17
C PRO A 586 -16.34 -18.69 -22.13
N ASP A 587 -16.02 -18.88 -20.84
CA ASP A 587 -16.44 -17.98 -19.76
C ASP A 587 -15.48 -16.80 -19.51
N LEU A 588 -14.37 -16.66 -20.25
CA LEU A 588 -13.39 -15.59 -20.05
C LEU A 588 -13.35 -14.65 -21.26
N HIS A 589 -13.76 -13.40 -21.04
CA HIS A 589 -13.93 -12.42 -22.10
C HIS A 589 -12.91 -11.29 -21.97
N PRO A 590 -11.96 -11.16 -22.90
CA PRO A 590 -10.99 -10.08 -22.85
C PRO A 590 -11.60 -8.75 -23.27
N SER A 591 -10.96 -7.65 -22.89
CA SER A 591 -11.21 -6.33 -23.50
C SER A 591 -10.96 -6.34 -25.01
N LYS A 592 -11.67 -5.47 -25.72
CA LYS A 592 -11.53 -5.20 -27.16
C LYS A 592 -10.10 -4.81 -27.50
N LYS A 593 -9.63 -5.28 -28.66
CA LYS A 593 -8.31 -4.92 -29.18
C LYS A 593 -8.34 -3.51 -29.76
N ASN A 594 -7.30 -2.72 -29.50
CA ASN A 594 -7.09 -1.40 -30.04
C ASN A 594 -6.03 -1.43 -31.16
N PHE A 595 -6.15 -0.59 -32.19
CA PHE A 595 -5.18 -0.53 -33.29
C PHE A 595 -3.80 0.00 -32.87
N ILE A 596 -3.74 0.82 -31.82
CA ILE A 596 -2.51 1.47 -31.34
C ILE A 596 -1.82 0.62 -30.28
N THR A 597 -2.57 0.15 -29.30
CA THR A 597 -2.05 -0.56 -28.11
C THR A 597 -2.30 -2.06 -28.13
N TYR A 598 -2.89 -2.57 -29.22
CA TYR A 598 -3.21 -3.99 -29.43
C TYR A 598 -4.10 -4.54 -28.32
N GLU A 599 -3.63 -5.55 -27.57
CA GLU A 599 -4.39 -6.15 -26.47
C GLU A 599 -4.42 -5.30 -25.18
N GLU A 600 -3.68 -4.19 -25.10
CA GLU A 600 -3.59 -3.37 -23.88
C GLU A 600 -4.49 -2.14 -23.95
N LEU A 601 -5.25 -1.87 -22.88
CA LEU A 601 -6.02 -0.62 -22.76
C LEU A 601 -5.17 0.53 -22.22
N GLN A 602 -4.26 0.23 -21.29
CA GLN A 602 -3.40 1.20 -20.60
C GLN A 602 -4.17 2.31 -19.87
N PHE A 603 -5.46 2.08 -19.59
CA PHE A 603 -6.38 3.05 -19.00
C PHE A 603 -5.87 3.63 -17.69
N PHE A 604 -5.41 2.79 -16.76
CA PHE A 604 -4.99 3.25 -15.43
C PHE A 604 -3.60 3.91 -15.42
N SER A 605 -2.73 3.58 -16.39
CA SER A 605 -1.35 4.11 -16.45
C SER A 605 -1.18 5.36 -17.32
N ASN A 606 -2.17 5.70 -18.17
CA ASN A 606 -2.06 6.81 -19.12
C ASN A 606 -3.14 7.85 -18.84
N ASP A 607 -2.74 9.07 -18.47
CA ASP A 607 -3.65 10.15 -18.10
C ASP A 607 -4.60 10.56 -19.22
N THR A 608 -4.13 10.60 -20.48
CA THR A 608 -4.96 10.96 -21.63
C THR A 608 -6.07 9.94 -21.86
N ILE A 609 -5.76 8.64 -21.73
CA ILE A 609 -6.75 7.57 -21.88
C ILE A 609 -7.69 7.55 -20.66
N TYR A 610 -7.14 7.72 -19.45
CA TYR A 610 -7.89 7.73 -18.20
C TYR A 610 -8.98 8.80 -18.18
N LEU A 611 -8.67 10.01 -18.69
CA LEU A 611 -9.62 11.12 -18.77
C LEU A 611 -10.81 10.86 -19.72
N ASN A 612 -10.82 9.78 -20.51
CA ASN A 612 -12.03 9.39 -21.23
C ASN A 612 -13.14 8.84 -20.29
N GLY A 613 -12.81 8.55 -19.04
CA GLY A 613 -13.77 8.22 -17.97
C GLY A 613 -14.24 6.76 -17.95
N ILE A 614 -15.09 6.46 -16.96
CA ILE A 614 -15.57 5.09 -16.66
C ILE A 614 -16.36 4.51 -17.84
N ASN A 615 -17.25 5.30 -18.46
CA ASN A 615 -18.06 4.81 -19.57
C ASN A 615 -17.20 4.40 -20.77
N TRP A 616 -16.13 5.16 -21.06
CA TRP A 616 -15.17 4.77 -22.09
C TRP A 616 -14.51 3.44 -21.77
N TYR A 617 -14.10 3.23 -20.51
CA TYR A 617 -13.47 2.00 -20.05
C TYR A 617 -14.41 0.80 -20.17
N LEU A 618 -15.67 0.93 -19.77
CA LEU A 618 -16.68 -0.12 -19.89
C LEU A 618 -17.01 -0.45 -21.35
N ASN A 619 -17.01 0.54 -22.23
CA ASN A 619 -17.22 0.32 -23.67
C ASN A 619 -16.08 -0.48 -24.34
N GLN A 620 -14.96 -0.71 -23.64
CA GLN A 620 -13.90 -1.61 -24.09
C GLN A 620 -14.22 -3.08 -23.85
N PHE A 621 -15.37 -3.41 -23.26
CA PHE A 621 -15.85 -4.77 -23.06
C PHE A 621 -17.17 -4.94 -23.83
N ASP A 622 -17.40 -6.09 -24.45
CA ASP A 622 -18.67 -6.35 -25.14
C ASP A 622 -19.73 -6.73 -24.11
N SER A 623 -20.83 -5.97 -24.06
CA SER A 623 -21.98 -6.27 -23.19
C SER A 623 -22.62 -7.62 -23.50
N ASP A 624 -22.58 -8.01 -24.78
CA ASP A 624 -23.19 -9.25 -25.28
C ASP A 624 -22.44 -10.49 -24.82
N ASN A 625 -21.20 -10.33 -24.32
CA ASN A 625 -20.41 -11.43 -23.76
C ASN A 625 -20.88 -11.85 -22.36
N ILE A 626 -21.80 -11.12 -21.73
CA ILE A 626 -22.41 -11.53 -20.45
C ILE A 626 -23.55 -12.51 -20.75
N VAL A 627 -23.19 -13.67 -21.29
CA VAL A 627 -24.13 -14.73 -21.70
C VAL A 627 -24.57 -15.56 -20.50
N SER A 628 -23.71 -15.67 -19.49
CA SER A 628 -23.98 -16.41 -18.25
C SER A 628 -23.56 -15.60 -17.02
N GLU A 629 -24.12 -15.94 -15.85
CA GLU A 629 -23.68 -15.37 -14.57
C GLU A 629 -22.21 -15.70 -14.23
N TRP A 630 -21.64 -16.72 -14.89
CA TRP A 630 -20.28 -17.19 -14.69
C TRP A 630 -19.26 -16.49 -15.59
N SER A 631 -19.72 -15.66 -16.54
CA SER A 631 -18.87 -14.96 -17.49
C SER A 631 -18.03 -13.90 -16.79
N MET A 632 -16.71 -13.91 -17.03
CA MET A 632 -15.75 -12.97 -16.44
C MET A 632 -15.05 -12.14 -17.51
N ASN A 633 -15.15 -10.82 -17.40
CA ASN A 633 -14.38 -9.88 -18.17
C ASN A 633 -12.97 -9.70 -17.59
N PHE A 634 -11.98 -9.48 -18.44
CA PHE A 634 -10.62 -9.15 -18.01
C PHE A 634 -9.88 -8.27 -19.00
N GLU A 635 -8.90 -7.51 -18.50
CA GLU A 635 -7.95 -6.80 -19.35
C GLU A 635 -6.50 -7.18 -19.02
N LYS A 636 -5.60 -6.85 -19.95
CA LYS A 636 -4.16 -7.00 -19.75
C LYS A 636 -3.50 -5.68 -20.12
N SER A 637 -2.72 -5.12 -19.20
CA SER A 637 -1.95 -3.91 -19.46
C SER A 637 -0.64 -4.00 -18.67
N ALA A 638 0.45 -4.40 -19.34
CA ALA A 638 1.70 -4.71 -18.66
C ALA A 638 2.44 -3.47 -18.11
N THR A 639 1.97 -2.27 -18.46
CA THR A 639 2.41 -0.96 -17.96
C THR A 639 1.89 -0.66 -16.55
N TYR A 640 0.99 -1.47 -16.00
CA TYR A 640 0.45 -1.23 -14.67
C TYR A 640 1.43 -1.64 -13.57
N PHE A 641 2.21 -2.70 -13.78
CA PHE A 641 3.06 -3.31 -12.76
C PHE A 641 3.98 -2.30 -12.05
N ASP A 642 4.62 -1.40 -12.79
CA ASP A 642 5.55 -0.39 -12.29
C ASP A 642 4.94 1.03 -12.22
N SER A 643 3.61 1.17 -12.36
CA SER A 643 2.90 2.45 -12.32
C SER A 643 2.15 2.66 -10.99
N ILE A 644 2.67 3.55 -10.15
CA ILE A 644 2.02 3.95 -8.89
C ILE A 644 0.64 4.59 -9.16
N LEU A 645 0.51 5.35 -10.25
CA LEU A 645 -0.77 5.92 -10.66
C LEU A 645 -1.79 4.82 -10.97
N ALA A 646 -1.37 3.76 -11.67
CA ALA A 646 -2.25 2.64 -11.98
C ALA A 646 -2.74 1.95 -10.69
N MET A 647 -1.86 1.71 -9.73
CA MET A 647 -2.24 1.10 -8.44
C MET A 647 -3.30 1.92 -7.70
N LYS A 648 -3.11 3.26 -7.60
CA LYS A 648 -4.07 4.17 -6.96
C LYS A 648 -5.43 4.16 -7.66
N ARG A 649 -5.43 4.25 -9.00
CA ARG A 649 -6.67 4.32 -9.80
C ARG A 649 -7.42 2.98 -9.84
N ILE A 650 -6.70 1.86 -9.94
CA ILE A 650 -7.30 0.52 -9.86
C ILE A 650 -7.90 0.33 -8.47
N LYS A 651 -7.22 0.74 -7.40
CA LYS A 651 -7.78 0.59 -6.04
C LYS A 651 -9.09 1.38 -5.87
N ALA A 652 -9.17 2.58 -6.43
CA ALA A 652 -10.36 3.42 -6.35
C ALA A 652 -11.56 2.85 -7.14
N LEU A 653 -11.31 2.39 -8.38
CA LEU A 653 -12.37 1.91 -9.28
C LEU A 653 -12.71 0.43 -9.08
N LEU A 654 -11.72 -0.40 -8.73
CA LEU A 654 -11.84 -1.87 -8.66
C LEU A 654 -11.20 -2.41 -7.37
N PRO A 655 -11.71 -2.05 -6.17
CA PRO A 655 -11.04 -2.35 -4.90
C PRO A 655 -10.92 -3.86 -4.59
N HIS A 656 -11.81 -4.69 -5.14
CA HIS A 656 -11.89 -6.14 -4.93
C HIS A 656 -11.36 -6.98 -6.10
N ILE A 657 -10.66 -6.34 -7.04
CA ILE A 657 -10.16 -7.00 -8.25
C ILE A 657 -9.12 -8.09 -7.95
N ARG A 658 -9.09 -9.13 -8.77
CA ARG A 658 -8.01 -10.13 -8.77
C ARG A 658 -6.89 -9.68 -9.71
N LEU A 659 -5.64 -9.77 -9.28
CA LEU A 659 -4.46 -9.27 -10.00
C LEU A 659 -3.52 -10.42 -10.34
N ILE A 660 -3.19 -10.57 -11.62
CA ILE A 660 -2.23 -11.57 -12.10
C ILE A 660 -0.93 -10.87 -12.51
N MET A 661 0.18 -11.32 -11.94
CA MET A 661 1.54 -10.83 -12.19
C MET A 661 2.41 -12.00 -12.66
N MET A 662 3.27 -11.80 -13.65
CA MET A 662 4.13 -12.86 -14.19
C MET A 662 5.60 -12.47 -14.12
N LEU A 663 6.40 -13.17 -13.34
CA LEU A 663 7.81 -12.86 -13.08
C LEU A 663 8.74 -13.86 -13.78
N THR A 664 9.71 -13.35 -14.54
CA THR A 664 10.82 -14.12 -15.13
C THR A 664 12.14 -13.61 -14.58
N GLU A 665 13.24 -14.34 -14.80
CA GLU A 665 14.58 -13.87 -14.47
C GLU A 665 14.80 -12.40 -14.96
N PRO A 666 15.14 -11.47 -14.05
CA PRO A 666 15.09 -10.03 -14.34
C PRO A 666 16.13 -9.57 -15.36
N GLY A 667 17.29 -10.24 -15.46
CA GLY A 667 18.29 -10.01 -16.51
C GLY A 667 17.76 -10.37 -17.89
N ALA A 668 17.17 -11.55 -18.05
CA ALA A 668 16.53 -12.02 -19.28
C ALA A 668 15.35 -11.11 -19.68
N ARG A 669 14.55 -10.66 -18.70
CA ARG A 669 13.48 -9.67 -18.92
C ARG A 669 14.06 -8.35 -19.46
N ALA A 670 15.10 -7.82 -18.83
CA ALA A 670 15.73 -6.56 -19.23
C ALA A 670 16.30 -6.65 -20.65
N TYR A 671 16.97 -7.76 -20.98
CA TYR A 671 17.49 -8.00 -22.32
C TYR A 671 16.38 -8.14 -23.37
N SER A 672 15.30 -8.84 -23.03
CA SER A 672 14.10 -8.94 -23.88
C SER A 672 13.45 -7.57 -24.11
N ARG A 673 13.51 -6.65 -23.13
CA ARG A 673 13.05 -5.27 -23.30
C ARG A 673 13.96 -4.48 -24.22
N TYR A 674 15.28 -4.58 -24.05
CA TYR A 674 16.25 -3.96 -24.95
C TYR A 674 16.05 -4.43 -26.40
N GLN A 675 15.99 -5.75 -26.64
CA GLN A 675 15.74 -6.32 -27.97
C GLN A 675 14.42 -5.85 -28.59
N HIS A 676 13.42 -5.59 -27.76
CA HIS A 676 12.16 -5.01 -28.22
C HIS A 676 12.29 -3.55 -28.66
N GLU A 677 13.08 -2.74 -27.97
CA GLU A 677 13.32 -1.35 -28.37
C GLU A 677 14.17 -1.28 -29.63
N ILE A 678 15.25 -2.08 -29.74
CA ILE A 678 16.09 -2.12 -30.95
C ILE A 678 15.27 -2.48 -32.19
N ALA A 679 14.40 -3.48 -32.09
CA ALA A 679 13.52 -3.88 -33.18
C ALA A 679 12.48 -2.79 -33.58
N ARG A 680 12.30 -1.75 -32.77
CA ARG A 680 11.36 -0.64 -33.02
C ARG A 680 12.08 0.64 -33.47
N THR A 681 13.25 0.92 -32.91
CA THR A 681 13.94 2.21 -33.07
C THR A 681 15.13 2.16 -34.01
N ASN A 682 15.57 0.96 -34.44
CA ASN A 682 16.78 0.76 -35.24
C ASN A 682 18.03 1.49 -34.68
N GLN A 683 18.11 1.64 -33.35
CA GLN A 683 19.28 2.27 -32.73
C GLN A 683 20.49 1.32 -32.76
N PRO A 684 21.72 1.84 -32.99
CA PRO A 684 22.93 1.00 -33.14
C PRO A 684 23.61 0.62 -31.81
N LEU A 685 23.10 1.09 -30.66
CA LEU A 685 23.77 0.87 -29.37
C LEU A 685 23.62 -0.58 -28.93
N ASN A 686 24.71 -1.32 -28.81
CA ASN A 686 24.70 -2.69 -28.29
C ASN A 686 24.35 -2.72 -26.78
N PHE A 687 23.98 -3.90 -26.28
CA PHE A 687 23.50 -4.01 -24.89
C PHE A 687 24.60 -3.81 -23.85
N ASP A 688 25.83 -4.25 -24.13
CA ASP A 688 26.96 -4.12 -23.21
C ASP A 688 27.30 -2.64 -22.97
N ASP A 689 27.28 -1.84 -24.04
CA ASP A 689 27.51 -0.40 -23.95
C ASP A 689 26.35 0.32 -23.27
N LEU A 690 25.10 -0.14 -23.47
CA LEU A 690 23.95 0.36 -22.72
C LEU A 690 24.14 0.16 -21.21
N LEU A 691 24.66 -0.98 -20.77
CA LEU A 691 24.89 -1.26 -19.35
C LEU A 691 26.02 -0.41 -18.75
N LYS A 692 27.00 0.02 -19.55
CA LYS A 692 28.10 0.90 -19.11
C LYS A 692 27.70 2.37 -18.98
N LEU A 693 26.50 2.76 -19.42
CA LEU A 693 26.05 4.15 -19.32
C LEU A 693 25.86 4.60 -17.88
N ASN A 694 26.37 5.79 -17.59
CA ASN A 694 26.25 6.49 -16.30
C ASN A 694 25.42 7.77 -16.45
N HIS A 695 25.12 8.45 -15.34
CA HIS A 695 24.34 9.71 -15.31
C HIS A 695 24.91 10.83 -16.20
N ASN A 696 26.20 10.76 -16.54
CA ASN A 696 26.89 11.75 -17.38
C ASN A 696 26.65 11.56 -18.90
N HIS A 697 25.94 10.49 -19.31
CA HIS A 697 25.61 10.24 -20.72
C HIS A 697 24.33 10.96 -21.13
N SER A 698 24.04 10.98 -22.44
CA SER A 698 22.82 11.63 -22.94
C SER A 698 21.57 11.09 -22.23
N LEU A 699 20.69 12.02 -21.83
CA LEU A 699 19.49 11.73 -21.03
C LEU A 699 18.66 10.60 -21.65
N ASN A 700 18.53 10.58 -22.98
CA ASN A 700 17.77 9.57 -23.72
C ASN A 700 18.37 8.15 -23.61
N GLN A 701 19.69 8.01 -23.70
CA GLN A 701 20.37 6.71 -23.58
C GLN A 701 20.30 6.19 -22.14
N TYR A 702 20.49 7.07 -21.15
CA TYR A 702 20.33 6.72 -19.74
C TYR A 702 18.89 6.29 -19.42
N HIS A 703 17.89 6.98 -19.96
CA HIS A 703 16.48 6.57 -19.83
C HIS A 703 16.21 5.20 -20.45
N LEU A 704 16.82 4.86 -21.60
CA LEU A 704 16.67 3.54 -22.19
C LEU A 704 17.22 2.43 -21.27
N LYS A 705 18.40 2.64 -20.67
CA LYS A 705 18.96 1.74 -19.64
C LYS A 705 17.95 1.55 -18.49
N GLN A 706 17.44 2.65 -17.94
CA GLN A 706 16.49 2.60 -16.82
C GLN A 706 15.18 1.91 -17.16
N ARG A 707 14.62 2.10 -18.36
CA ARG A 707 13.40 1.41 -18.82
C ARG A 707 13.60 -0.11 -18.97
N CYS A 708 14.82 -0.55 -19.24
CA CYS A 708 15.16 -1.96 -19.28
C CYS A 708 15.29 -2.52 -17.86
N LEU A 709 16.06 -1.86 -17.00
CA LEU A 709 16.44 -2.37 -15.67
C LEU A 709 15.36 -2.19 -14.61
N ARG A 710 14.83 -0.98 -14.42
CA ARG A 710 13.97 -0.63 -13.28
C ARG A 710 12.71 -1.50 -13.12
N PRO A 711 11.99 -1.90 -14.18
CA PRO A 711 10.82 -2.76 -13.97
C PRO A 711 11.17 -4.20 -13.57
N GLY A 712 12.47 -4.54 -13.54
CA GLY A 712 13.01 -5.78 -12.95
C GLY A 712 13.20 -5.71 -11.43
N HIS A 713 13.00 -4.54 -10.81
CA HIS A 713 13.02 -4.38 -9.35
C HIS A 713 11.73 -4.90 -8.72
N TYR A 714 11.42 -6.19 -8.92
CA TYR A 714 10.13 -6.79 -8.59
C TYR A 714 9.71 -6.58 -7.13
N ALA A 715 10.66 -6.67 -6.19
CA ALA A 715 10.38 -6.47 -4.76
C ALA A 715 9.89 -5.03 -4.45
N GLU A 716 10.43 -4.02 -5.14
CA GLU A 716 10.00 -2.62 -4.96
C GLU A 716 8.56 -2.44 -5.43
N HIS A 717 8.27 -2.89 -6.66
CA HIS A 717 6.94 -2.75 -7.27
C HIS A 717 5.88 -3.58 -6.53
N LEU A 718 6.19 -4.84 -6.22
CA LEU A 718 5.27 -5.72 -5.48
C LEU A 718 4.96 -5.17 -4.09
N ARG A 719 5.94 -4.57 -3.40
CA ARG A 719 5.69 -3.91 -2.10
C ARG A 719 4.69 -2.76 -2.23
N GLN A 720 4.73 -1.99 -3.33
CA GLN A 720 3.72 -0.94 -3.56
C GLN A 720 2.34 -1.54 -3.83
N TRP A 721 2.23 -2.60 -4.63
CA TRP A 721 0.96 -3.31 -4.83
C TRP A 721 0.36 -3.81 -3.51
N LEU A 722 1.19 -4.38 -2.63
CA LEU A 722 0.78 -4.90 -1.32
C LEU A 722 0.29 -3.80 -0.34
N LYS A 723 0.60 -2.51 -0.59
CA LYS A 723 0.00 -1.40 0.17
C LYS A 723 -1.45 -1.15 -0.20
N TYR A 724 -1.85 -1.44 -1.44
CA TYR A 724 -3.19 -1.17 -1.95
C TYR A 724 -4.08 -2.43 -1.93
N PHE A 725 -3.48 -3.60 -2.14
CA PHE A 725 -4.18 -4.87 -2.27
C PHE A 725 -3.61 -5.91 -1.30
N PRO A 726 -4.47 -6.64 -0.55
CA PRO A 726 -4.03 -7.76 0.25
C PRO A 726 -3.41 -8.85 -0.61
N SER A 727 -2.49 -9.63 -0.05
CA SER A 727 -1.75 -10.66 -0.78
C SER A 727 -2.66 -11.68 -1.49
N LYS A 728 -3.80 -12.03 -0.90
CA LYS A 728 -4.81 -12.93 -1.50
C LYS A 728 -5.39 -12.43 -2.83
N GLN A 729 -5.39 -11.13 -3.09
CA GLN A 729 -5.84 -10.55 -4.35
C GLN A 729 -4.77 -10.61 -5.44
N ILE A 730 -3.54 -11.03 -5.16
CA ILE A 730 -2.43 -11.05 -6.13
C ILE A 730 -1.97 -12.49 -6.36
N TYR A 731 -1.95 -12.92 -7.61
CA TYR A 731 -1.41 -14.21 -8.05
C TYR A 731 -0.14 -14.00 -8.86
N ILE A 732 0.95 -14.65 -8.43
CA ILE A 732 2.27 -14.52 -9.04
C ILE A 732 2.58 -15.80 -9.83
N ILE A 733 2.77 -15.64 -11.14
CA ILE A 733 3.14 -16.70 -12.07
C ILE A 733 4.65 -16.73 -12.23
N ASP A 734 5.23 -17.93 -12.13
CA ASP A 734 6.56 -18.21 -12.66
C ASP A 734 6.52 -18.23 -14.19
N GLY A 735 7.06 -17.17 -14.81
CA GLY A 735 7.06 -17.02 -16.26
C GLY A 735 7.96 -18.03 -16.98
N ASP A 736 8.98 -18.57 -16.32
CA ASP A 736 9.82 -19.61 -16.91
C ASP A 736 9.09 -20.95 -16.89
N ALA A 737 8.41 -21.30 -15.79
CA ALA A 737 7.53 -22.47 -15.74
C ALA A 737 6.40 -22.36 -16.77
N PHE A 738 5.75 -21.19 -16.87
CA PHE A 738 4.69 -20.94 -17.86
C PHE A 738 5.18 -21.11 -19.32
N ARG A 739 6.41 -20.70 -19.61
CA ARG A 739 7.01 -20.88 -20.95
C ARG A 739 7.22 -22.36 -21.30
N HIS A 740 7.61 -23.17 -20.32
CA HIS A 740 7.88 -24.60 -20.51
C HIS A 740 6.61 -25.45 -20.52
N ASP A 741 5.67 -25.19 -19.61
CA ASP A 741 4.37 -25.84 -19.57
C ASP A 741 3.27 -24.89 -19.10
N PRO A 742 2.58 -24.20 -20.03
CA PRO A 742 1.49 -23.29 -19.66
C PRO A 742 0.25 -24.02 -19.14
N ARG A 743 0.13 -25.35 -19.36
CA ARG A 743 -1.11 -26.08 -19.04
C ARG A 743 -1.36 -26.16 -17.54
N THR A 744 -0.31 -26.41 -16.76
CA THR A 744 -0.39 -26.48 -15.29
C THR A 744 -0.82 -25.13 -14.73
N ILE A 745 -0.15 -24.07 -15.14
CA ILE A 745 -0.46 -22.69 -14.70
C ILE A 745 -1.87 -22.28 -15.10
N LEU A 746 -2.33 -22.62 -16.32
CA LEU A 746 -3.70 -22.33 -16.75
C LEU A 746 -4.73 -23.12 -15.94
N ASN A 747 -4.45 -24.36 -15.53
CA ASN A 747 -5.34 -25.12 -14.65
C ASN A 747 -5.42 -24.46 -13.27
N ASP A 748 -4.29 -24.08 -12.68
CA ASP A 748 -4.23 -23.43 -11.37
C ASP A 748 -4.98 -22.09 -11.38
N ILE A 749 -4.81 -21.28 -12.44
CA ILE A 749 -5.54 -20.03 -12.61
C ILE A 749 -7.04 -20.29 -12.68
N GLN A 750 -7.49 -21.29 -13.44
CA GLN A 750 -8.92 -21.60 -13.59
C GLN A 750 -9.53 -22.12 -12.28
N ILE A 751 -8.89 -23.09 -11.62
CA ILE A 751 -9.46 -23.84 -10.49
C ILE A 751 -9.22 -23.12 -9.17
N GLU A 752 -7.98 -22.78 -8.86
CA GLU A 752 -7.60 -22.27 -7.54
C GLU A 752 -7.84 -20.77 -7.42
N TYR A 753 -7.40 -20.01 -8.42
CA TYR A 753 -7.36 -18.55 -8.31
C TYR A 753 -8.64 -17.86 -8.79
N LEU A 754 -9.10 -18.17 -10.00
CA LEU A 754 -10.34 -17.60 -10.55
C LEU A 754 -11.59 -18.36 -10.11
N GLN A 755 -11.43 -19.63 -9.70
CA GLN A 755 -12.52 -20.49 -9.24
C GLN A 755 -13.66 -20.57 -10.28
N LEU A 756 -13.29 -20.81 -11.53
CA LEU A 756 -14.24 -20.92 -12.62
C LEU A 756 -15.16 -22.11 -12.39
N LYS A 757 -16.45 -21.92 -12.70
CA LYS A 757 -17.45 -22.97 -12.51
C LYS A 757 -17.24 -24.16 -13.44
N ASN A 758 -16.77 -23.89 -14.66
CA ASN A 758 -16.57 -24.89 -15.72
C ASN A 758 -15.11 -24.89 -16.21
N PRO A 759 -14.14 -25.35 -15.40
CA PRO A 759 -12.74 -25.35 -15.81
C PRO A 759 -12.53 -26.30 -17.00
N ILE A 760 -11.82 -25.83 -18.03
CA ILE A 760 -11.48 -26.64 -19.20
C ILE A 760 -10.08 -27.21 -19.03
N ASN A 761 -9.91 -28.49 -19.35
CA ASN A 761 -8.59 -29.11 -19.42
C ASN A 761 -7.69 -28.32 -20.39
N SER A 762 -6.64 -27.71 -19.86
CA SER A 762 -5.74 -26.85 -20.63
C SER A 762 -5.07 -27.55 -21.81
N SER A 763 -4.97 -28.88 -21.82
CA SER A 763 -4.47 -29.65 -22.97
C SER A 763 -5.37 -29.57 -24.21
N LYS A 764 -6.66 -29.20 -24.04
CA LYS A 764 -7.60 -28.92 -25.13
C LYS A 764 -7.43 -27.49 -25.66
N LEU A 765 -6.95 -26.57 -24.84
CA LEU A 765 -6.81 -25.15 -25.16
C LEU A 765 -5.47 -24.83 -25.83
N VAL A 766 -4.38 -25.50 -25.42
CA VAL A 766 -3.02 -25.19 -25.86
C VAL A 766 -2.20 -26.44 -26.19
N LYS A 767 -1.40 -26.37 -27.27
CA LYS A 767 -0.42 -27.41 -27.67
C LYS A 767 0.89 -26.78 -28.10
N PHE A 768 1.98 -27.53 -27.94
CA PHE A 768 3.30 -27.10 -28.38
C PHE A 768 3.42 -27.15 -29.91
N ASN A 769 3.85 -26.05 -30.53
CA ASN A 769 4.12 -25.99 -31.95
C ASN A 769 5.64 -26.01 -32.20
N LYS A 770 6.15 -27.12 -32.76
CA LYS A 770 7.59 -27.31 -33.02
C LYS A 770 8.20 -26.22 -33.92
N LYS A 771 7.47 -25.75 -34.94
CA LYS A 771 7.96 -24.71 -35.87
C LYS A 771 8.10 -23.36 -35.19
N LYS A 772 7.12 -22.99 -34.35
CA LYS A 772 7.17 -21.75 -33.55
C LYS A 772 8.19 -21.85 -32.41
N GLY A 773 8.37 -23.04 -31.84
CA GLY A 773 9.18 -23.28 -30.64
C GLY A 773 8.50 -22.84 -29.34
N PHE A 774 7.17 -22.64 -29.37
CA PHE A 774 6.36 -22.20 -28.24
C PHE A 774 5.00 -22.89 -28.26
N PHE A 775 4.30 -22.87 -27.13
CA PHE A 775 2.89 -23.25 -27.05
C PHE A 775 1.99 -22.25 -27.76
N CYS A 776 0.98 -22.77 -28.45
CA CYS A 776 -0.01 -21.99 -29.18
C CYS A 776 -1.42 -22.47 -28.82
N SER A 777 -2.39 -21.56 -28.91
CA SER A 777 -3.80 -21.86 -28.76
C SER A 777 -4.31 -22.72 -29.92
N ILE A 778 -5.38 -23.49 -29.69
CA ILE A 778 -5.97 -24.41 -30.68
C ILE A 778 -7.44 -24.02 -30.89
N SER A 779 -7.89 -23.98 -32.14
CA SER A 779 -9.31 -23.81 -32.47
C SER A 779 -10.04 -25.15 -32.65
N ASN A 780 -11.38 -25.14 -32.71
CA ASN A 780 -12.22 -26.33 -32.86
C ASN A 780 -11.88 -27.23 -34.08
N LYS A 781 -11.12 -26.72 -35.07
CA LYS A 781 -10.62 -27.48 -36.23
C LYS A 781 -9.16 -27.96 -36.09
N ASN A 782 -8.59 -27.98 -34.88
CA ASN A 782 -7.18 -28.31 -34.60
C ASN A 782 -6.15 -27.38 -35.28
N HIS A 783 -6.54 -26.19 -35.72
CA HIS A 783 -5.60 -25.21 -36.26
C HIS A 783 -4.88 -24.46 -35.13
N PHE A 784 -3.56 -24.31 -35.26
CA PHE A 784 -2.74 -23.56 -34.32
C PHE A 784 -2.90 -22.05 -34.51
N HIS A 785 -3.36 -21.37 -33.46
CA HIS A 785 -3.34 -19.92 -33.37
C HIS A 785 -2.13 -19.45 -32.55
N CYS A 786 -0.96 -19.41 -33.21
CA CYS A 786 0.29 -18.96 -32.60
C CYS A 786 0.39 -17.43 -32.55
N LEU A 787 1.10 -16.91 -31.55
CA LEU A 787 1.40 -15.47 -31.48
C LEU A 787 2.29 -15.02 -32.65
N GLY A 788 2.11 -13.77 -33.07
CA GLY A 788 2.86 -13.16 -34.18
C GLY A 788 4.37 -13.08 -33.98
N ASN A 789 5.08 -12.62 -35.02
CA ASN A 789 6.56 -12.61 -35.07
C ASN A 789 7.20 -11.71 -34.01
N SER A 790 6.47 -10.71 -33.51
CA SER A 790 6.93 -9.84 -32.42
C SER A 790 7.00 -10.54 -31.04
N LYS A 791 6.46 -11.77 -30.93
CA LYS A 791 6.44 -12.58 -29.70
C LYS A 791 7.26 -13.85 -29.91
N GLY A 792 8.24 -14.08 -29.03
CA GLY A 792 9.25 -15.14 -29.18
C GLY A 792 10.27 -14.83 -30.28
N ARG A 793 10.73 -13.57 -30.38
CA ARG A 793 11.77 -13.16 -31.35
C ARG A 793 13.03 -14.01 -31.15
N ARG A 794 13.68 -14.35 -32.26
CA ARG A 794 15.03 -14.92 -32.26
C ARG A 794 16.01 -13.75 -32.32
N TYR A 795 16.85 -13.64 -31.31
CA TYR A 795 17.91 -12.64 -31.21
C TYR A 795 19.16 -13.30 -30.65
N GLU A 796 20.31 -12.65 -30.83
CA GLU A 796 21.59 -13.13 -30.32
C GLU A 796 21.54 -13.40 -28.81
N LYS A 797 22.27 -14.41 -28.37
CA LYS A 797 22.38 -14.70 -26.95
C LYS A 797 23.10 -13.54 -26.26
N MET A 798 22.62 -13.19 -25.06
CA MET A 798 23.27 -12.20 -24.21
C MET A 798 24.74 -12.60 -23.95
N SER A 799 25.66 -11.62 -24.02
CA SER A 799 27.08 -11.81 -23.73
C SER A 799 27.31 -12.29 -22.29
N SER A 800 28.45 -12.93 -22.04
CA SER A 800 28.86 -13.34 -20.69
C SER A 800 28.99 -12.13 -19.76
N TYR A 801 29.61 -11.05 -20.23
CA TYR A 801 29.74 -9.78 -19.52
C TYR A 801 28.38 -9.21 -19.08
N SER A 802 27.44 -9.06 -20.00
CA SER A 802 26.10 -8.54 -19.69
C SER A 802 25.37 -9.41 -18.67
N ARG A 803 25.49 -10.74 -18.78
CA ARG A 803 24.86 -11.67 -17.84
C ARG A 803 25.45 -11.52 -16.43
N GLU A 804 26.77 -11.46 -16.32
CA GLU A 804 27.45 -11.27 -15.04
C GLU A 804 27.09 -9.94 -14.40
N TYR A 805 27.11 -8.86 -15.19
CA TYR A 805 26.69 -7.53 -14.74
C TYR A 805 25.26 -7.56 -14.17
N LEU A 806 24.31 -8.15 -14.89
CA LEU A 806 22.91 -8.18 -14.45
C LEU A 806 22.69 -9.07 -13.24
N ASN A 807 23.41 -10.20 -13.13
CA ASN A 807 23.38 -11.05 -11.94
C ASN A 807 23.84 -10.28 -10.71
N ASN A 808 24.92 -9.50 -10.82
CA ASN A 808 25.42 -8.65 -9.74
C ASN A 808 24.46 -7.50 -9.43
N TYR A 809 23.93 -6.84 -10.47
CA TYR A 809 22.97 -5.74 -10.32
C TYR A 809 21.69 -6.16 -9.59
N TYR A 810 21.11 -7.32 -9.93
CA TYR A 810 19.87 -7.79 -9.31
C TYR A 810 20.06 -8.63 -8.05
N LEU A 811 21.30 -8.92 -7.63
CA LEU A 811 21.60 -9.74 -6.45
C LEU A 811 20.79 -9.33 -5.21
N LEU A 812 20.89 -8.06 -4.81
CA LEU A 812 20.18 -7.53 -3.64
C LEU A 812 18.67 -7.45 -3.88
N HIS A 813 18.23 -7.16 -5.11
CA HIS A 813 16.81 -7.11 -5.45
C HIS A 813 16.14 -8.49 -5.37
N ASN A 814 16.83 -9.54 -5.81
CA ASN A 814 16.35 -10.93 -5.74
C ASN A 814 16.32 -11.44 -4.29
N GLN A 815 17.31 -11.08 -3.46
CA GLN A 815 17.28 -11.39 -2.03
C GLN A 815 16.06 -10.76 -1.35
N LYS A 816 15.82 -9.45 -1.59
CA LYS A 816 14.63 -8.74 -1.09
C LYS A 816 13.33 -9.34 -1.62
N LEU A 817 13.32 -9.85 -2.85
CA LEU A 817 12.15 -10.52 -3.42
C LEU A 817 11.86 -11.85 -2.72
N ILE A 818 12.88 -12.66 -2.44
CA ILE A 818 12.72 -13.94 -1.72
C ILE A 818 12.07 -13.69 -0.35
N GLU A 819 12.59 -12.73 0.39
CA GLU A 819 12.06 -12.35 1.70
C GLU A 819 10.60 -11.86 1.58
N LEU A 820 10.33 -10.96 0.64
CA LEU A 820 8.98 -10.42 0.42
C LEU A 820 7.97 -11.52 0.06
N LEU A 821 8.36 -12.46 -0.81
CA LEU A 821 7.49 -13.56 -1.23
C LEU A 821 7.20 -14.51 -0.07
N ARG A 822 8.22 -14.90 0.70
CA ARG A 822 8.07 -15.76 1.89
C ARG A 822 7.18 -15.11 2.95
N ASN A 823 7.44 -13.84 3.28
CA ASN A 823 6.67 -13.12 4.30
C ASN A 823 5.19 -12.94 3.93
N ASN A 824 4.84 -13.07 2.65
CA ASN A 824 3.46 -12.99 2.16
C ASN A 824 2.89 -14.34 1.69
N ASN A 825 3.54 -15.45 2.04
CA ASN A 825 3.12 -16.83 1.71
C ASN A 825 2.99 -17.12 0.21
N TYR A 826 3.85 -16.54 -0.63
CA TYR A 826 3.96 -16.89 -2.04
C TYR A 826 5.00 -17.97 -2.29
N SER A 827 4.76 -18.81 -3.29
CA SER A 827 5.78 -19.73 -3.81
C SER A 827 6.90 -18.96 -4.53
N LEU A 828 8.13 -19.45 -4.40
CA LEU A 828 9.27 -18.87 -5.12
C LEU A 828 9.27 -19.39 -6.57
N PRO A 829 9.38 -18.51 -7.59
CA PRO A 829 9.62 -18.94 -8.96
C PRO A 829 10.85 -19.86 -9.06
N SER A 830 10.85 -20.80 -10.00
CA SER A 830 11.92 -21.77 -10.22
C SER A 830 13.28 -21.11 -10.42
N TRP A 831 13.36 -20.05 -11.24
CA TRP A 831 14.57 -19.26 -11.47
C TRP A 831 15.11 -18.60 -10.20
N LEU A 832 14.22 -18.19 -9.28
CA LEU A 832 14.57 -17.55 -8.02
C LEU A 832 14.97 -18.58 -6.95
N THR A 833 14.35 -19.77 -7.00
CA THR A 833 14.72 -20.91 -6.14
C THR A 833 16.14 -21.37 -6.43
N PHE A 834 16.49 -21.50 -7.72
CA PHE A 834 17.85 -21.81 -8.15
C PHE A 834 18.86 -20.75 -7.68
N PHE A 835 18.53 -19.47 -7.85
CA PHE A 835 19.34 -18.37 -7.31
C PHE A 835 19.55 -18.46 -5.79
N ASN A 836 18.49 -18.74 -5.02
CA ASN A 836 18.59 -18.87 -3.56
C ASN A 836 19.52 -20.01 -3.14
N ARG A 837 19.48 -21.16 -3.84
CA ARG A 837 20.39 -22.29 -3.58
C ARG A 837 21.86 -21.91 -3.79
N ILE A 838 22.17 -21.20 -4.88
CA ILE A 838 23.52 -20.70 -5.17
C ILE A 838 24.01 -19.73 -4.08
N GLN A 839 23.15 -18.85 -3.58
CA GLN A 839 23.54 -17.91 -2.54
C GLN A 839 23.80 -18.59 -1.19
N LEU A 840 23.01 -19.61 -0.85
CA LEU A 840 23.24 -20.42 0.34
C LEU A 840 24.57 -21.19 0.24
N SER A 841 24.89 -21.79 -0.91
CA SER A 841 26.17 -22.48 -1.09
C SER A 841 27.37 -21.54 -1.04
N LYS A 842 27.26 -20.32 -1.59
CA LYS A 842 28.30 -19.28 -1.46
C LYS A 842 28.51 -18.79 -0.03
N ARG A 843 27.45 -18.68 0.78
CA ARG A 843 27.57 -18.36 2.22
C ARG A 843 28.24 -19.47 3.02
N CYS A 844 27.99 -20.73 2.67
CA CYS A 844 28.76 -21.85 3.24
C CYS A 844 30.25 -21.74 2.91
N PHE A 845 30.61 -21.16 1.75
CA PHE A 845 31.99 -20.89 1.36
C PHE A 845 32.66 -19.75 2.13
N SER A 846 31.94 -18.67 2.47
CA SER A 846 32.52 -17.56 3.25
C SER A 846 32.77 -17.89 4.73
N PHE A 847 32.25 -19.02 5.23
CA PHE A 847 32.51 -19.53 6.58
C PHE A 847 33.66 -20.57 6.63
N SER A 848 34.41 -20.77 5.54
CA SER A 848 35.62 -21.60 5.56
C SER A 848 36.75 -20.87 6.30
N ASN A 849 36.78 -20.97 7.63
CA ASN A 849 38.02 -20.77 8.38
C ASN A 849 39.06 -21.76 7.84
N THR A 850 40.29 -21.31 7.59
CA THR A 850 41.47 -22.18 7.52
C THR A 850 41.46 -23.11 8.73
N CYS A 851 41.65 -24.42 8.53
CA CYS A 851 41.64 -25.41 9.60
C CYS A 851 42.63 -24.97 10.70
N HIS A 852 42.17 -24.83 11.95
CA HIS A 852 43.08 -24.59 13.07
C HIS A 852 43.76 -25.92 13.44
N THR A 853 45.08 -25.91 13.45
CA THR A 853 45.90 -27.00 13.99
C THR A 853 45.77 -27.01 15.52
N ALA A 854 45.69 -28.20 16.12
CA ALA A 854 45.78 -28.31 17.57
C ALA A 854 47.25 -28.10 18.00
N GLU A 855 47.68 -26.84 18.21
CA GLU A 855 48.95 -26.59 18.89
C GLU A 855 48.82 -26.93 20.37
N GLY A 856 49.41 -28.07 20.77
CA GLY A 856 49.54 -28.41 22.18
C GLY A 856 49.74 -29.90 22.41
N ARG A 857 50.92 -30.28 22.89
CA ARG A 857 51.16 -31.55 23.57
C ARG A 857 50.33 -31.59 24.86
N ILE A 858 49.04 -31.90 24.74
CA ILE A 858 48.24 -32.41 25.86
C ILE A 858 48.11 -33.90 25.57
N GLY A 859 48.98 -34.70 26.20
CA GLY A 859 48.91 -36.14 26.12
C GLY A 859 47.61 -36.63 26.73
N TYR A 860 46.69 -37.08 25.88
CA TYR A 860 45.65 -38.02 26.31
C TYR A 860 46.28 -39.42 26.34
N PRO A 861 46.34 -40.07 27.51
CA PRO A 861 46.86 -41.43 27.59
C PRO A 861 45.83 -42.37 26.94
N ASN A 862 46.24 -43.04 25.85
CA ASN A 862 45.53 -44.11 25.13
C ASN A 862 44.53 -43.71 24.03
N GLU A 863 44.87 -42.80 23.11
CA GLU A 863 44.17 -42.77 21.81
C GLU A 863 44.81 -43.79 20.84
N ARG A 864 44.03 -44.77 20.35
CA ARG A 864 44.47 -45.71 19.32
C ARG A 864 44.64 -44.96 18.00
N TYR A 865 45.89 -44.88 17.52
CA TYR A 865 46.24 -44.35 16.22
C TYR A 865 46.28 -45.48 15.19
N GLU A 866 45.50 -45.37 14.11
CA GLU A 866 45.63 -46.26 12.94
C GLU A 866 46.33 -45.51 11.80
N PRO A 867 47.57 -45.91 11.43
CA PRO A 867 48.21 -45.38 10.22
C PRO A 867 47.47 -45.89 8.98
N THR A 868 47.17 -45.01 8.04
CA THR A 868 46.63 -45.41 6.73
C THR A 868 47.74 -45.99 5.86
N THR A 869 47.43 -47.09 5.15
CA THR A 869 48.37 -48.05 4.55
C THR A 869 49.26 -47.51 3.41
N ILE A 870 49.26 -46.20 3.16
CA ILE A 870 50.05 -45.55 2.09
C ILE A 870 51.17 -44.65 2.65
N ALA A 871 51.29 -44.45 3.96
CA ALA A 871 52.37 -43.64 4.54
C ALA A 871 53.76 -44.33 4.59
N ALA A 872 53.88 -45.58 4.12
CA ALA A 872 55.15 -46.32 4.12
C ALA A 872 55.99 -46.14 2.83
N PHE A 873 55.46 -45.45 1.81
CA PHE A 873 56.18 -45.16 0.57
C PHE A 873 55.80 -43.76 0.07
N ASP A 874 56.63 -42.74 0.33
CA ASP A 874 57.06 -41.78 -0.71
C ASP A 874 57.78 -40.56 -0.13
N ASN A 875 59.04 -40.39 -0.51
CA ASN A 875 59.73 -39.09 -0.41
C ASN A 875 59.38 -38.15 -1.59
N GLU A 876 58.62 -38.61 -2.59
CA GLU A 876 58.35 -37.88 -3.85
C GLU A 876 57.02 -37.09 -3.88
N ASN A 877 56.05 -37.38 -2.99
CA ASN A 877 54.69 -36.82 -3.01
C ASN A 877 54.38 -35.81 -1.88
N LYS A 878 55.38 -35.07 -1.38
CA LYS A 878 55.25 -34.13 -0.24
C LYS A 878 54.26 -32.96 -0.44
N HIS A 879 53.72 -32.76 -1.65
CA HIS A 879 52.83 -31.66 -1.98
C HIS A 879 51.34 -32.02 -2.04
N LEU A 880 50.98 -33.31 -1.88
CA LEU A 880 49.59 -33.77 -1.92
C LEU A 880 48.99 -33.85 -0.51
N PRO A 881 47.72 -33.46 -0.30
CA PRO A 881 47.05 -33.52 0.99
C PRO A 881 46.59 -34.95 1.33
N LEU A 882 47.54 -35.88 1.46
CA LEU A 882 47.26 -37.28 1.80
C LEU A 882 46.83 -37.42 3.26
N ILE A 883 45.82 -38.25 3.53
CA ILE A 883 45.41 -38.59 4.91
C ILE A 883 46.38 -39.63 5.45
N THR A 884 47.27 -39.27 6.38
CA THR A 884 48.35 -40.15 6.88
C THR A 884 48.00 -40.89 8.17
N GLY A 885 46.93 -40.50 8.84
CA GLY A 885 46.47 -41.18 10.05
C GLY A 885 45.04 -40.81 10.43
N LEU A 886 44.38 -41.73 11.12
CA LEU A 886 43.00 -41.59 11.55
C LEU A 886 42.91 -41.63 13.09
N TYR A 887 42.15 -40.68 13.64
CA TYR A 887 41.82 -40.59 15.07
C TYR A 887 40.31 -40.78 15.26
N GLU A 888 39.89 -41.05 16.50
CA GLU A 888 38.46 -41.21 16.83
C GLU A 888 37.64 -39.95 16.50
N ASP A 889 38.24 -38.76 16.54
CA ASP A 889 37.58 -37.47 16.34
C ASP A 889 38.13 -36.67 15.16
N GLY A 890 39.08 -37.21 14.37
CA GLY A 890 39.80 -36.40 13.38
C GLY A 890 40.81 -37.16 12.51
N PHE A 891 41.64 -36.39 11.80
CA PHE A 891 42.52 -36.87 10.73
C PHE A 891 43.91 -36.21 10.81
N MET A 892 44.97 -36.96 10.50
CA MET A 892 46.30 -36.44 10.21
C MET A 892 46.51 -36.32 8.71
N ILE A 893 47.13 -35.22 8.29
CA ILE A 893 47.41 -34.93 6.87
C ILE A 893 48.92 -34.83 6.69
N ALA A 894 49.42 -35.33 5.57
CA ALA A 894 50.83 -35.24 5.21
C ALA A 894 51.34 -33.78 5.29
N GLY A 895 52.33 -33.54 6.15
CA GLY A 895 52.95 -32.23 6.34
C GLY A 895 52.11 -31.20 7.12
N GLN A 896 51.01 -31.60 7.76
CA GLN A 896 50.17 -30.73 8.61
C GLN A 896 49.88 -31.41 9.96
N ASP A 897 49.50 -30.61 10.97
CA ASP A 897 49.05 -31.13 12.26
C ASP A 897 47.63 -31.73 12.18
N ARG A 898 47.22 -32.44 13.24
CA ARG A 898 45.90 -33.08 13.37
C ARG A 898 44.76 -32.09 13.15
N ILE A 899 43.83 -32.44 12.27
CA ILE A 899 42.55 -31.76 12.08
C ILE A 899 41.47 -32.53 12.83
N VAL A 900 40.82 -31.85 13.78
CA VAL A 900 39.68 -32.39 14.53
C VAL A 900 38.38 -32.10 13.79
N GLY A 901 37.51 -33.10 13.68
CA GLY A 901 36.18 -33.05 13.07
C GLY A 901 36.11 -33.57 11.64
N ALA A 902 34.92 -33.48 11.04
CA ALA A 902 34.70 -33.89 9.66
C ALA A 902 35.43 -32.95 8.68
N ILE A 903 35.95 -33.52 7.59
CA ILE A 903 36.72 -32.79 6.57
C ILE A 903 36.17 -33.04 5.16
N PHE A 904 36.40 -32.08 4.28
CA PHE A 904 36.14 -32.20 2.86
C PHE A 904 37.46 -31.98 2.11
N SER A 905 37.87 -32.98 1.33
CA SER A 905 39.16 -33.04 0.66
C SER A 905 39.03 -32.82 -0.86
N PHE A 906 39.91 -31.97 -1.37
CA PHE A 906 40.10 -31.66 -2.78
C PHE A 906 41.50 -32.12 -3.20
N PRO A 907 41.80 -32.23 -4.50
CA PRO A 907 43.10 -32.68 -4.96
C PRO A 907 44.32 -31.88 -4.45
N ARG A 908 44.12 -30.62 -4.02
CA ARG A 908 45.21 -29.73 -3.57
C ARG A 908 44.96 -29.06 -2.21
N GLN A 909 43.79 -29.28 -1.60
CA GLN A 909 43.43 -28.60 -0.36
C GLN A 909 42.43 -29.42 0.45
N ILE A 910 42.42 -29.24 1.76
CA ILE A 910 41.42 -29.82 2.67
C ILE A 910 40.75 -28.67 3.41
N ILE A 911 39.44 -28.79 3.64
CA ILE A 911 38.65 -27.86 4.45
C ILE A 911 37.89 -28.61 5.54
N CYS A 912 37.55 -27.93 6.63
CA CYS A 912 36.58 -28.45 7.59
C CYS A 912 35.19 -28.57 6.94
N TRP A 913 34.51 -29.68 7.19
CA TRP A 913 33.17 -29.95 6.72
C TRP A 913 32.19 -29.83 7.89
N ASN A 914 31.15 -29.00 7.74
CA ASN A 914 30.22 -28.66 8.82
C ASN A 914 29.15 -29.76 9.03
N VAL A 915 29.62 -30.96 9.37
CA VAL A 915 28.84 -32.16 9.65
C VAL A 915 29.29 -32.73 10.99
N TYR A 916 28.37 -32.82 11.95
CA TYR A 916 28.65 -33.28 13.32
C TYR A 916 28.16 -34.70 13.58
N SER A 917 27.32 -35.25 12.70
CA SER A 917 26.91 -36.66 12.72
C SER A 917 26.63 -37.17 11.30
N PRO A 918 26.68 -38.49 11.05
CA PRO A 918 26.40 -39.07 9.73
C PRO A 918 25.02 -38.71 9.15
N ASP A 919 24.01 -38.53 10.01
CA ASP A 919 22.65 -38.12 9.59
C ASP A 919 22.61 -36.69 9.03
N GLN A 920 23.60 -35.85 9.35
CA GLN A 920 23.73 -34.48 8.83
C GLN A 920 24.43 -34.43 7.46
N ILE A 921 24.82 -35.58 6.90
CA ILE A 921 25.29 -35.69 5.53
C ILE A 921 24.08 -35.62 4.59
N THR A 922 23.53 -34.42 4.40
CA THR A 922 22.36 -34.13 3.56
C THR A 922 22.75 -33.57 2.19
N PRO A 923 21.83 -33.50 1.20
CA PRO A 923 22.08 -32.80 -0.06
C PRO A 923 22.62 -31.37 0.11
N GLU A 924 22.16 -30.65 1.14
CA GLU A 924 22.62 -29.30 1.47
C GLU A 924 24.09 -29.28 1.92
N SER A 925 24.50 -30.27 2.73
CA SER A 925 25.89 -30.41 3.20
C SER A 925 26.88 -30.75 2.06
N LEU A 926 26.37 -31.32 0.95
CA LEU A 926 27.11 -31.73 -0.24
C LEU A 926 26.85 -30.82 -1.45
N ALA A 927 26.14 -29.71 -1.28
CA ALA A 927 25.76 -28.79 -2.37
C ALA A 927 26.97 -28.25 -3.17
N LEU A 928 28.16 -28.32 -2.57
CA LEU A 928 29.42 -27.98 -3.23
C LEU A 928 29.66 -28.79 -4.52
N LEU A 929 29.26 -30.06 -4.56
CA LEU A 929 29.43 -30.93 -5.72
C LEU A 929 28.63 -30.46 -6.96
N GLU A 930 27.64 -29.57 -6.79
CA GLU A 930 26.90 -28.95 -7.91
C GLU A 930 27.67 -27.83 -8.61
N VAL A 931 28.59 -27.15 -7.90
CA VAL A 931 29.18 -25.88 -8.34
C VAL A 931 30.69 -25.96 -8.62
N VAL A 932 31.37 -26.99 -8.13
CA VAL A 932 32.82 -27.19 -8.33
C VAL A 932 33.17 -27.42 -9.81
N GLN A 933 34.27 -26.79 -10.24
CA GLN A 933 34.91 -27.00 -11.55
C GLN A 933 36.44 -27.15 -11.38
N PRO A 934 37.09 -28.13 -12.02
CA PRO A 934 36.51 -29.20 -12.85
C PRO A 934 35.69 -30.20 -12.03
N ARG A 935 34.66 -30.78 -12.66
CA ARG A 935 33.77 -31.78 -12.04
C ARG A 935 34.57 -33.06 -11.71
N PRO A 936 34.52 -33.60 -10.48
CA PRO A 936 35.28 -34.80 -10.13
C PRO A 936 34.90 -36.00 -10.99
N GLU A 937 35.87 -36.87 -11.25
CA GLU A 937 35.61 -38.18 -11.84
C GLU A 937 34.94 -39.11 -10.84
N ILE A 938 35.39 -39.04 -9.59
CA ILE A 938 34.89 -39.84 -8.49
C ILE A 938 34.82 -39.04 -7.18
N PHE A 939 33.74 -39.23 -6.44
CA PHE A 939 33.53 -38.68 -5.10
C PHE A 939 33.53 -39.80 -4.06
N VAL A 940 34.44 -39.73 -3.09
CA VAL A 940 34.59 -40.73 -2.02
C VAL A 940 34.00 -40.18 -0.72
N LEU A 941 33.03 -40.88 -0.13
CA LEU A 941 32.38 -40.46 1.11
C LEU A 941 32.69 -41.45 2.24
N GLY A 942 33.43 -41.00 3.25
CA GLY A 942 33.64 -41.70 4.51
C GLY A 942 32.57 -41.35 5.54
N ILE A 943 31.80 -42.35 5.99
CA ILE A 943 30.62 -42.14 6.87
C ILE A 943 30.86 -42.47 8.35
N GLY A 944 32.11 -42.65 8.75
CA GLY A 944 32.52 -43.13 10.07
C GLY A 944 32.56 -44.65 10.10
N SER A 945 31.84 -45.26 11.05
CA SER A 945 31.78 -46.70 11.25
C SER A 945 30.86 -47.42 10.24
N ARG A 946 31.03 -48.75 10.07
CA ARG A 946 30.18 -49.58 9.19
C ARG A 946 28.68 -49.57 9.55
N SER A 947 28.32 -49.20 10.79
CA SER A 947 26.94 -49.11 11.27
C SER A 947 26.23 -47.82 10.86
N ASN A 948 26.98 -46.81 10.43
CA ASN A 948 26.42 -45.51 10.10
C ASN A 948 25.64 -45.57 8.79
N LYS A 949 24.53 -44.84 8.73
CA LYS A 949 23.69 -44.71 7.55
C LYS A 949 23.57 -43.23 7.19
N ILE A 950 23.46 -42.95 5.89
CA ILE A 950 23.16 -41.61 5.40
C ILE A 950 21.73 -41.54 4.88
N PRO A 951 21.10 -40.35 4.88
CA PRO A 951 19.75 -40.19 4.36
C PRO A 951 19.61 -40.69 2.90
N PRO A 952 18.53 -41.42 2.55
CA PRO A 952 18.31 -41.89 1.17
C PRO A 952 18.27 -40.77 0.12
N GLU A 953 17.80 -39.58 0.53
CA GLU A 953 17.76 -38.38 -0.30
C GLU A 953 19.16 -37.92 -0.72
N THR A 954 20.18 -38.12 0.12
CA THR A 954 21.58 -37.80 -0.18
C THR A 954 22.14 -38.68 -1.30
N ILE A 955 21.81 -39.98 -1.28
CA ILE A 955 22.24 -40.92 -2.34
C ILE A 955 21.58 -40.56 -3.67
N GLN A 956 20.29 -40.19 -3.65
CA GLN A 956 19.58 -39.72 -4.84
C GLN A 956 20.17 -38.42 -5.37
N PHE A 957 20.56 -37.50 -4.49
CA PHE A 957 21.23 -36.27 -4.85
C PHE A 957 22.55 -36.53 -5.57
N ILE A 958 23.48 -37.33 -4.99
CA ILE A 958 24.77 -37.62 -5.63
C ILE A 958 24.58 -38.30 -6.99
N ARG A 959 23.62 -39.23 -7.10
CA ARG A 959 23.24 -39.85 -8.38
C ARG A 959 22.76 -38.83 -9.41
N SER A 960 21.96 -37.84 -8.99
CA SER A 960 21.45 -36.78 -9.88
C SER A 960 22.56 -35.92 -10.48
N LEU A 961 23.71 -35.85 -9.79
CA LEU A 961 24.89 -35.13 -10.27
C LEU A 961 25.55 -35.85 -11.46
N LYS A 962 25.39 -37.17 -11.64
CA LYS A 962 26.14 -37.96 -12.67
C LYS A 962 27.66 -37.92 -12.45
N ILE A 963 28.08 -38.04 -11.19
CA ILE A 963 29.48 -38.22 -10.77
C ILE A 963 29.61 -39.68 -10.28
N GLY A 964 30.72 -40.38 -10.56
CA GLY A 964 30.98 -41.67 -9.93
C GLY A 964 31.16 -41.49 -8.42
N PHE A 965 30.61 -42.34 -7.57
CA PHE A 965 30.78 -42.16 -6.13
C PHE A 965 30.88 -43.48 -5.39
N GLU A 966 31.65 -43.46 -4.30
CA GLU A 966 31.78 -44.57 -3.37
C GLU A 966 31.46 -44.09 -1.96
N ILE A 967 30.68 -44.88 -1.23
CA ILE A 967 30.36 -44.63 0.17
C ILE A 967 30.97 -45.78 0.95
N LEU A 968 31.94 -45.47 1.80
CA LEU A 968 32.77 -46.44 2.48
C LEU A 968 32.88 -46.10 3.98
N PRO A 969 33.21 -47.09 4.84
CA PRO A 969 33.74 -46.80 6.17
C PRO A 969 34.95 -45.86 6.05
N THR A 970 35.09 -44.92 6.97
CA THR A 970 36.06 -43.83 6.81
C THR A 970 37.50 -44.29 6.65
N THR A 971 37.90 -45.40 7.30
CA THR A 971 39.22 -46.02 7.10
C THR A 971 39.46 -46.38 5.63
N GLN A 972 38.54 -47.13 5.04
CA GLN A 972 38.59 -47.56 3.64
C GLN A 972 38.45 -46.38 2.67
N ALA A 973 37.64 -45.39 3.04
CA ALA A 973 37.45 -44.17 2.26
C ALA A 973 38.75 -43.36 2.15
N CYS A 974 39.52 -43.26 3.25
CA CYS A 974 40.81 -42.55 3.26
C CYS A 974 41.85 -43.27 2.40
N GLU A 975 41.92 -44.60 2.46
CA GLU A 975 42.82 -45.40 1.62
C GLU A 975 42.49 -45.24 0.13
N THR A 976 41.21 -45.35 -0.21
CA THR A 976 40.71 -45.21 -1.59
C THR A 976 41.00 -43.82 -2.13
N PHE A 977 40.76 -42.77 -1.33
CA PHE A 977 41.07 -41.40 -1.71
C PHE A 977 42.57 -41.19 -1.93
N ASN A 978 43.42 -41.63 -1.00
CA ASN A 978 44.87 -41.50 -1.12
C ASN A 978 45.40 -42.21 -2.37
N PHE A 979 44.94 -43.44 -2.64
CA PHE A 979 45.31 -44.19 -3.83
C PHE A 979 44.92 -43.45 -5.12
N LEU A 980 43.66 -43.02 -5.21
CA LEU A 980 43.15 -42.28 -6.38
C LEU A 980 43.86 -40.93 -6.57
N LEU A 981 44.21 -40.27 -5.48
CA LEU A 981 44.92 -38.99 -5.52
C LEU A 981 46.37 -39.16 -5.96
N SER A 982 47.08 -40.18 -5.46
CA SER A 982 48.45 -40.51 -5.88
C SER A 982 48.52 -40.96 -7.35
N ASP A 983 47.45 -41.55 -7.88
CA ASP A 983 47.29 -41.89 -9.31
C ASP A 983 46.89 -40.66 -10.18
N ASN A 984 46.99 -39.44 -9.64
CA ASN A 984 46.64 -38.18 -10.31
C ASN A 984 45.20 -38.10 -10.84
N ARG A 985 44.26 -38.86 -10.28
CA ARG A 985 42.85 -38.79 -10.66
C ARG A 985 42.16 -37.60 -9.99
N LEU A 986 41.17 -37.02 -10.67
CA LEU A 986 40.39 -35.92 -10.13
C LEU A 986 39.35 -36.43 -9.12
N VAL A 987 39.82 -36.78 -7.92
CA VAL A 987 39.03 -37.29 -6.81
C VAL A 987 38.73 -36.22 -5.76
N TYR A 988 37.49 -36.21 -5.28
CA TYR A 988 37.03 -35.37 -4.18
C TYR A 988 36.53 -36.28 -3.06
N ALA A 989 36.65 -35.87 -1.81
CA ALA A 989 36.15 -36.67 -0.71
C ALA A 989 35.51 -35.88 0.42
N GLY A 990 34.53 -36.48 1.10
CA GLY A 990 34.03 -36.02 2.39
C GLY A 990 34.27 -37.11 3.42
N PHE A 991 34.90 -36.79 4.56
CA PHE A 991 35.20 -37.75 5.60
C PHE A 991 34.61 -37.32 6.93
N PHE A 992 33.80 -38.21 7.51
CA PHE A 992 33.37 -38.15 8.90
C PHE A 992 34.26 -39.07 9.76
N PRO A 993 34.77 -38.65 10.94
CA PRO A 993 35.71 -39.45 11.74
C PRO A 993 35.09 -40.74 12.32
N GLN A 994 35.91 -41.58 12.98
CA GLN A 994 35.52 -42.92 13.42
C GLN A 994 34.46 -42.93 14.54
N SER A 995 34.50 -41.98 15.47
CA SER A 995 33.52 -41.88 16.55
C SER A 995 32.32 -41.01 16.15
N ASP A 996 31.13 -41.45 16.54
CA ASP A 996 29.90 -40.65 16.44
C ASP A 996 29.86 -39.50 17.48
N LEU A 997 30.90 -39.39 18.31
CA LEU A 997 31.08 -38.42 19.38
C LEU A 997 32.21 -37.44 19.03
N VAL A 998 32.07 -36.73 17.91
CA VAL A 998 32.77 -35.44 17.78
C VAL A 998 32.12 -34.51 18.80
N ASP A 999 32.83 -34.23 19.91
CA ASP A 999 32.36 -33.45 21.08
C ASP A 999 31.32 -32.40 20.67
N GLN A 1000 30.07 -32.55 21.13
CA GLN A 1000 28.96 -31.63 20.83
C GLN A 1000 29.29 -30.18 21.22
N ASN A 1001 30.31 -29.97 22.06
CA ASN A 1001 30.81 -28.66 22.44
C ASN A 1001 31.88 -28.09 21.49
N TYR A 1002 32.29 -28.78 20.42
CA TYR A 1002 33.28 -28.26 19.48
C TYR A 1002 32.80 -26.99 18.76
N GLY A 1003 31.52 -26.95 18.34
CA GLY A 1003 30.88 -25.74 17.82
C GLY A 1003 30.83 -24.60 18.85
N LEU A 1004 30.67 -24.95 20.14
CA LEU A 1004 30.69 -24.01 21.26
C LEU A 1004 32.11 -23.47 21.53
N ARG A 1005 33.14 -24.33 21.49
CA ARG A 1005 34.56 -23.93 21.63
C ARG A 1005 35.03 -23.10 20.45
N LYS A 1006 34.57 -23.39 19.23
CA LYS A 1006 34.80 -22.57 18.03
C LYS A 1006 34.13 -21.20 18.15
N ALA A 1007 32.92 -21.13 18.71
CA ALA A 1007 32.22 -19.88 19.01
C ALA A 1007 32.86 -19.09 20.17
N ILE A 1008 33.41 -19.77 21.18
CA ILE A 1008 34.12 -19.15 22.32
C ILE A 1008 35.51 -18.64 21.89
N ALA A 1009 36.26 -19.42 21.09
CA ALA A 1009 37.56 -19.01 20.55
C ALA A 1009 37.43 -17.84 19.56
N HIS A 1010 36.37 -17.79 18.75
CA HIS A 1010 36.04 -16.60 17.96
C HIS A 1010 35.63 -15.39 18.80
N SER A 1011 35.08 -15.62 20.01
CA SER A 1011 34.69 -14.54 20.93
C SER A 1011 35.86 -13.98 21.76
N GLN A 1012 36.97 -14.72 21.89
CA GLN A 1012 38.15 -14.29 22.67
C GLN A 1012 39.16 -13.47 21.85
N LEU A 1013 38.96 -13.32 20.53
CA LEU A 1013 39.77 -12.43 19.68
C LEU A 1013 39.10 -11.08 19.36
N TYR A 1014 37.90 -10.84 19.88
CA TYR A 1014 37.22 -9.55 19.84
C TYR A 1014 36.48 -9.31 21.16
N GLU A 1015 37.24 -9.13 22.24
CA GLU A 1015 36.73 -8.35 23.38
C GLU A 1015 36.98 -6.87 23.09
N LYS A 1016 36.00 -6.25 22.45
CA LYS A 1016 35.44 -4.96 22.85
C LYS A 1016 34.10 -4.75 22.15
N ASP A 1017 33.11 -4.51 22.99
CA ASP A 1017 31.76 -4.02 22.71
C ASP A 1017 30.63 -5.05 22.46
N GLU A 1018 29.86 -5.17 23.54
CA GLU A 1018 28.41 -5.32 23.65
C GLU A 1018 27.76 -6.73 23.67
N GLU A 1019 27.26 -6.99 24.88
CA GLU A 1019 26.43 -8.06 25.36
C GLU A 1019 24.94 -7.69 25.17
N TYR A 1020 24.25 -8.20 24.14
CA TYR A 1020 22.78 -8.46 24.16
C TYR A 1020 22.21 -9.16 22.89
N VAL A 1021 22.82 -10.25 22.38
CA VAL A 1021 22.21 -11.05 21.26
C VAL A 1021 22.25 -12.58 21.48
N LYS A 1022 22.80 -13.07 22.60
CA LYS A 1022 23.22 -14.48 22.71
C LYS A 1022 22.16 -15.53 23.13
N LYS A 1023 20.85 -15.25 23.18
CA LYS A 1023 19.87 -16.26 23.68
C LYS A 1023 18.68 -16.63 22.78
N ASP A 1024 18.26 -15.81 21.82
CA ASP A 1024 17.02 -16.10 21.08
C ASP A 1024 17.20 -16.73 19.69
N LEU A 1025 18.38 -16.62 19.05
CA LEU A 1025 18.58 -17.15 17.69
C LEU A 1025 18.70 -18.70 17.62
N LEU A 1026 19.12 -19.35 18.70
CA LEU A 1026 19.33 -20.81 18.76
C LEU A 1026 18.04 -21.59 19.07
N LYS A 1027 17.06 -20.95 19.71
CA LYS A 1027 15.80 -21.61 20.10
C LYS A 1027 14.81 -21.69 18.92
N ASP A 1028 14.73 -20.63 18.13
CA ASP A 1028 13.81 -20.56 16.98
C ASP A 1028 14.23 -21.48 15.83
N THR A 1029 15.53 -21.71 15.64
CA THR A 1029 16.03 -22.56 14.55
C THR A 1029 15.73 -24.05 14.81
N TYR A 1030 15.70 -24.49 16.07
CA TYR A 1030 15.43 -25.88 16.45
C TYR A 1030 13.91 -26.19 16.47
N GLU A 1031 13.08 -25.26 16.95
CA GLU A 1031 11.61 -25.33 16.93
C GLU A 1031 11.05 -25.34 15.49
N VAL A 1032 11.61 -24.53 14.59
CA VAL A 1032 11.22 -24.49 13.17
C VAL A 1032 11.57 -25.81 12.45
N MET A 1033 12.69 -26.45 12.79
CA MET A 1033 13.07 -27.76 12.24
C MET A 1033 12.16 -28.91 12.73
N LEU A 1034 11.75 -28.89 14.01
CA LEU A 1034 10.81 -29.87 14.56
C LEU A 1034 9.39 -29.73 14.00
N LYS A 1035 8.95 -28.50 13.70
CA LYS A 1035 7.65 -28.22 13.09
C LYS A 1035 7.59 -28.69 11.63
N ALA A 1036 8.65 -28.47 10.86
CA ALA A 1036 8.76 -28.96 9.48
C ALA A 1036 8.78 -30.49 9.37
N HIS A 1037 9.27 -31.19 10.41
CA HIS A 1037 9.25 -32.66 10.48
C HIS A 1037 7.85 -33.23 10.78
N ARG A 1038 7.03 -32.53 11.59
CA ARG A 1038 5.66 -32.97 11.94
C ARG A 1038 4.67 -32.79 10.78
N GLU A 1039 4.84 -31.77 9.95
CA GLU A 1039 3.90 -31.45 8.86
C GLU A 1039 4.11 -32.31 7.59
N ARG A 1040 5.25 -33.01 7.44
CA ARG A 1040 5.50 -33.93 6.30
C ARG A 1040 4.82 -35.30 6.38
N LYS A 1041 4.22 -35.69 7.51
CA LYS A 1041 3.57 -37.01 7.67
C LYS A 1041 2.16 -37.14 7.06
N LEU A 1042 1.59 -36.09 6.45
CA LEU A 1042 0.17 -36.05 6.06
C LEU A 1042 -0.15 -36.09 4.55
N LEU A 1043 0.80 -36.38 3.65
CA LEU A 1043 0.50 -36.51 2.21
C LEU A 1043 1.13 -37.78 1.61
N ARG A 1044 0.31 -38.83 1.43
CA ARG A 1044 0.50 -39.88 0.41
C ARG A 1044 -0.47 -39.60 -0.75
N PRO A 1045 -0.10 -39.94 -1.99
CA PRO A 1045 -0.90 -40.96 -2.67
C PRO A 1045 -0.09 -41.96 -3.52
N TYR A 1046 -0.62 -43.19 -3.51
CA TYR A 1046 -0.76 -44.22 -4.56
C TYR A 1046 0.24 -44.35 -5.72
N SER A 1047 0.71 -45.59 -5.88
CA SER A 1047 1.29 -46.23 -7.08
C SER A 1047 0.24 -46.34 -8.21
N PRO A 1048 0.62 -46.53 -9.51
CA PRO A 1048 0.95 -47.89 -9.99
C PRO A 1048 1.89 -47.99 -11.23
N LEU A 1049 2.21 -49.25 -11.55
CA LEU A 1049 2.63 -49.84 -12.84
C LEU A 1049 4.13 -49.87 -13.22
N SER A 1050 4.71 -51.04 -12.92
CA SER A 1050 5.92 -51.62 -13.50
C SER A 1050 5.72 -52.04 -14.96
N ARG A 1051 6.76 -51.83 -15.78
CA ARG A 1051 6.93 -52.41 -17.12
C ARG A 1051 7.60 -53.78 -17.03
N GLN A 1052 7.17 -54.66 -17.93
CA GLN A 1052 7.66 -56.01 -18.21
C GLN A 1052 9.00 -56.04 -18.96
N GLU A 1053 9.50 -57.28 -19.04
CA GLU A 1053 10.55 -57.89 -19.90
C GLU A 1053 11.96 -57.85 -19.28
N SER A 1054 12.69 -58.96 -19.15
CA SER A 1054 12.67 -60.32 -19.76
C SER A 1054 13.40 -61.25 -18.75
N SER A 1055 13.34 -62.58 -18.73
CA SER A 1055 13.56 -63.57 -19.80
C SER A 1055 13.32 -65.01 -19.28
N THR A 1056 12.73 -65.86 -20.12
CA THR A 1056 13.01 -67.30 -20.34
C THR A 1056 13.09 -68.28 -19.16
N LYS A 1057 12.17 -69.27 -19.13
CA LYS A 1057 12.47 -70.69 -19.41
C LYS A 1057 11.17 -71.53 -19.45
N GLN A 1058 11.17 -72.52 -20.34
CA GLN A 1058 10.14 -73.54 -20.57
C GLN A 1058 10.06 -74.52 -19.40
N ASP A 1059 8.90 -75.13 -19.16
CA ASP A 1059 8.66 -76.56 -19.38
C ASP A 1059 7.25 -76.98 -18.86
N ASP A 1060 6.48 -77.52 -19.80
CA ASP A 1060 5.58 -78.69 -19.79
C ASP A 1060 4.63 -79.08 -18.63
N ASP A 1061 3.48 -79.58 -19.11
CA ASP A 1061 2.68 -80.73 -18.64
C ASP A 1061 1.47 -80.59 -17.68
N THR A 1062 0.30 -80.70 -18.31
CA THR A 1062 -0.82 -81.63 -18.06
C THR A 1062 -1.52 -81.75 -16.70
N ASN A 1063 -2.84 -81.51 -16.76
CA ASN A 1063 -3.96 -82.34 -16.29
C ASN A 1063 -4.26 -82.60 -14.79
N VAL A 1064 -5.51 -82.25 -14.45
CA VAL A 1064 -6.59 -83.13 -13.89
C VAL A 1064 -6.82 -83.17 -12.36
N GLN A 1065 -8.12 -82.99 -12.02
CA GLN A 1065 -8.88 -83.44 -10.82
C GLN A 1065 -8.58 -82.77 -9.46
N SER A 1066 -9.50 -82.58 -8.49
CA SER A 1066 -10.94 -82.89 -8.33
C SER A 1066 -11.40 -82.52 -6.89
N LEU A 1067 -12.72 -82.29 -6.70
CA LEU A 1067 -13.54 -82.55 -5.47
C LEU A 1067 -13.20 -81.67 -4.22
N THR A 1068 -14.10 -81.23 -3.31
CA THR A 1068 -15.52 -81.50 -2.97
C THR A 1068 -15.95 -80.55 -1.83
N GLY A 1069 -17.28 -80.32 -1.69
CA GLY A 1069 -17.97 -80.09 -0.41
C GLY A 1069 -18.52 -78.67 -0.18
N THR A 1070 -19.78 -78.35 -0.51
CA THR A 1070 -21.01 -78.40 0.34
C THR A 1070 -20.86 -77.66 1.69
N SER A 1071 -21.66 -76.64 2.06
CA SER A 1071 -23.11 -76.74 2.28
C SER A 1071 -23.87 -75.39 2.37
N ASN A 1072 -25.15 -75.51 2.02
CA ASN A 1072 -26.33 -74.63 2.10
C ASN A 1072 -26.51 -73.69 3.32
N MET A 1073 -27.15 -72.53 3.10
CA MET A 1073 -28.57 -72.28 3.46
C MET A 1073 -29.07 -70.87 3.06
N GLU A 1074 -30.23 -70.84 2.37
CA GLU A 1074 -31.44 -69.98 2.51
C GLU A 1074 -31.33 -68.52 3.04
N LYS A 1075 -32.11 -67.49 2.64
CA LYS A 1075 -33.38 -67.28 1.89
C LYS A 1075 -33.54 -65.77 1.59
N ARG A 1076 -34.26 -65.43 0.51
CA ARG A 1076 -34.84 -64.11 0.10
C ARG A 1076 -36.05 -63.69 1.01
N PRO A 1077 -36.81 -62.57 0.81
CA PRO A 1077 -36.58 -61.28 0.10
C PRO A 1077 -37.16 -60.00 0.82
N SER A 1078 -37.10 -58.85 0.13
CA SER A 1078 -38.17 -57.84 -0.06
C SER A 1078 -38.46 -56.68 0.93
N ILE A 1079 -38.37 -55.46 0.38
CA ILE A 1079 -39.39 -54.38 0.31
C ILE A 1079 -39.56 -53.37 1.49
N LYS A 1080 -39.55 -52.07 1.06
CA LYS A 1080 -40.25 -50.85 1.55
C LYS A 1080 -39.62 -49.94 2.63
N LYS A 1081 -39.37 -48.71 2.15
CA LYS A 1081 -39.91 -47.39 2.58
C LYS A 1081 -39.60 -46.83 3.99
N ARG A 1082 -39.09 -45.59 3.89
CA ARG A 1082 -39.52 -44.33 4.53
C ARG A 1082 -39.00 -43.97 5.92
N ASP A 1083 -38.44 -42.77 5.87
CA ASP A 1083 -38.67 -41.61 6.75
C ASP A 1083 -37.99 -41.55 8.12
N GLN A 1084 -37.15 -40.51 8.18
CA GLN A 1084 -37.11 -39.43 9.17
C GLN A 1084 -36.52 -39.70 10.56
N GLN A 1085 -35.51 -38.85 10.84
CA GLN A 1085 -35.29 -38.11 12.09
C GLN A 1085 -34.94 -38.96 13.33
N GLU A 1086 -34.10 -38.54 14.28
CA GLU A 1086 -33.22 -37.40 14.48
C GLU A 1086 -32.37 -37.81 15.71
N THR A 1087 -31.18 -37.23 15.85
CA THR A 1087 -30.48 -36.96 17.12
C THR A 1087 -30.12 -38.14 18.05
N ASN A 1088 -28.82 -38.40 18.25
CA ASN A 1088 -28.11 -37.94 19.46
C ASN A 1088 -26.67 -38.48 19.59
N ASN A 1089 -25.85 -37.61 20.20
CA ASN A 1089 -24.72 -37.88 21.09
C ASN A 1089 -23.35 -38.32 20.52
N GLN A 1090 -22.44 -37.34 20.55
CA GLN A 1090 -21.10 -37.38 21.15
C GLN A 1090 -20.48 -38.77 21.38
N THR A 1091 -19.42 -39.07 20.64
CA THR A 1091 -18.06 -39.26 21.18
C THR A 1091 -17.03 -39.05 20.09
#